data_AF-A0A1F9NDK0-F1
#
_entry.id   AF-A0A1F9NDK0-F1
#
_cell.length_a   1.000
_cell.length_b   1.000
_cell.length_c   1.000
_cell.angle_alpha   90.00
_cell.angle_beta   90.00
_cell.angle_gamma   90.00
#
_symmetry.space_group_name_H-M   'P 1'
#
loop_
_entity.id
_entity.type
_entity.pdbx_description
1 polymer ?
#
loop_
_entity_poly.entity_id
_entity_poly.type
_entity_poly.pdbx_seq_one_letter_code
_entity_poly.pdbx_strand_id
1 'polypeptide(L)'
;MNDNSKSIVQTHSGTGDNILGDKIVFEEKNISNILTAEWFNKQVEINIENLGKRYTPELNIELNISKNFDAICKNDSFRQLVRDNFHIFLLKVNNALDSLVGLPFKNEIAQIKNSISNIENQFFISQKKELIQIDKESLKKNTHIIRNTLADCSNELIEKKDNSNDYMKHKISEARDAFYNFHDFLKSAFFDLANTPIVILTGPAGIGKSHLLADIAKNLIKTNKACIFLLGQHFTSEDSPWTQILHNQLRLDCNEQQFLEALNEKAESQGERTLFLIDAINEGKGRYFWPEHINGFVKTFSKYPWIGLVFSIRSSYEELITPKEFISKNNITKLKHWGFDRIEYKASSFFFSQYGIEQPSVPLLNPEFSNPLFLKLFCEGINRSGLNRIPKGYGGISNIIEFFIQSIDDKLSKPSYFDYPSGRKIIKKVIDGLIKKKLKNNLSFISYEDAFEIADKILSKFSNKRRFLDALISEGVLSKNLYWKDGEYEEGIYLAYERFEDHLTTSYLLNSYIEEDSLDTLFKEQGKLYQYIDNSRLSQGILESLSIQVPERTGKELYELLDEKQKIFSSVVESFISSLIWRKPGAIEEKTKDYVNKYILPYERGFDLFFQMVYSVCTDPDHFYNANGLHRYLMNFSMPDRDQIWTIFLHEQDYESTSMFRLIDWARSEEDKHYLSKEARLLAAKALSWLFTSTNIIFRDSATKALVVLLEDHISTIRELLIEFEGIDDPYVYERIFAAAYGAVLRSDKLEDLEDLSIYIVDSIFKVDEVYTNVLVRDYARNIVEYAIYKNSINIEGLEIIRPPYKSSFPSTFPTNAEIDAYKFDYKSKDFKDYFWGQNSILHSMVTEYGRGVGSYGDFGRYTFDSAMYDWADFDANDLSNYACKLIFNEYKYDVEKHGGFDRNVNSGNRYNNEKERIGKKYQWIALYEVLARLSDNFKMVDESTRWGENKQYIWYHGPWGPFVR
;
A
#
# COMPACT_ATOMS: atom_id res chain seq x y z
N MET A 1 25.78 -37.89 -65.44
CA MET A 1 25.45 -37.12 -66.67
C MET A 1 26.06 -35.74 -66.53
N ASN A 2 27.00 -35.46 -67.42
CA ASN A 2 27.60 -34.18 -67.84
C ASN A 2 28.11 -33.24 -66.72
N ASP A 3 29.41 -33.15 -66.42
CA ASP A 3 30.63 -32.98 -67.24
C ASP A 3 30.92 -31.52 -67.66
N ASN A 4 32.08 -31.06 -67.21
CA ASN A 4 33.02 -30.11 -67.83
C ASN A 4 32.62 -28.65 -68.17
N SER A 5 33.41 -27.70 -67.65
CA SER A 5 34.46 -27.06 -68.48
C SER A 5 35.40 -26.13 -67.68
N LYS A 6 36.69 -26.49 -67.68
CA LYS A 6 37.85 -25.66 -67.32
C LYS A 6 38.20 -24.68 -68.46
N SER A 7 39.12 -23.76 -68.12
CA SER A 7 40.26 -23.31 -68.96
C SER A 7 40.01 -22.04 -69.81
N ILE A 8 40.93 -21.11 -70.12
CA ILE A 8 42.40 -20.90 -69.98
C ILE A 8 42.67 -19.45 -70.50
N VAL A 9 43.39 -18.57 -69.78
CA VAL A 9 44.77 -18.03 -69.99
C VAL A 9 44.99 -16.93 -71.07
N GLN A 10 45.75 -15.88 -70.67
CA GLN A 10 46.82 -15.11 -71.36
C GLN A 10 46.69 -13.58 -71.08
N THR A 11 47.70 -12.74 -70.77
CA THR A 11 49.19 -12.82 -70.77
C THR A 11 49.81 -11.58 -70.08
N HIS A 12 50.93 -11.80 -69.37
CA HIS A 12 52.18 -11.00 -69.15
C HIS A 12 52.15 -9.47 -68.91
N SER A 13 52.95 -8.89 -67.99
CA SER A 13 54.44 -8.91 -67.99
C SER A 13 55.12 -8.47 -66.67
N GLY A 14 56.21 -9.18 -66.29
CA GLY A 14 57.48 -8.74 -65.62
C GLY A 14 57.45 -7.93 -64.30
N THR A 15 58.35 -8.05 -63.33
CA THR A 15 59.64 -8.74 -63.10
C THR A 15 60.05 -8.39 -61.66
N GLY A 16 60.74 -9.29 -60.93
CA GLY A 16 61.64 -8.89 -59.83
C GLY A 16 61.54 -9.71 -58.53
N ASP A 17 62.62 -10.44 -58.24
CA ASP A 17 62.85 -11.36 -57.11
C ASP A 17 62.90 -10.69 -55.72
N ASN A 18 62.37 -11.37 -54.68
CA ASN A 18 63.19 -12.09 -53.68
C ASN A 18 62.37 -12.61 -52.47
N ILE A 19 62.83 -13.75 -51.99
CA ILE A 19 62.31 -14.70 -50.99
C ILE A 19 62.18 -14.11 -49.58
N LEU A 20 61.07 -14.37 -48.86
CA LEU A 20 61.05 -14.62 -47.40
C LEU A 20 59.66 -15.04 -46.87
N GLY A 21 59.57 -16.32 -46.45
CA GLY A 21 58.82 -16.76 -45.27
C GLY A 21 57.29 -16.78 -45.34
N ASP A 22 56.73 -18.00 -45.42
CA ASP A 22 55.34 -18.29 -45.05
C ASP A 22 55.02 -17.76 -43.65
N LYS A 23 54.36 -16.60 -43.57
CA LYS A 23 53.50 -16.26 -42.44
C LYS A 23 52.12 -16.82 -42.75
N ILE A 24 51.81 -17.97 -42.18
CA ILE A 24 50.42 -18.38 -41.95
C ILE A 24 49.81 -17.28 -41.08
N VAL A 25 49.08 -16.37 -41.71
CA VAL A 25 48.18 -15.45 -41.03
C VAL A 25 47.04 -16.31 -40.51
N PHE A 26 47.07 -16.64 -39.22
CA PHE A 26 45.85 -17.02 -38.52
C PHE A 26 44.89 -15.83 -38.64
N GLU A 27 43.82 -15.99 -39.41
CA GLU A 27 42.68 -15.07 -39.35
C GLU A 27 42.20 -15.05 -37.89
N GLU A 28 42.46 -13.96 -37.18
CA GLU A 28 41.77 -13.66 -35.93
C GLU A 28 40.27 -13.69 -36.22
N LYS A 29 39.57 -14.69 -35.68
CA LYS A 29 38.10 -14.70 -35.70
C LYS A 29 37.63 -13.44 -35.00
N ASN A 30 37.14 -12.47 -35.77
CA ASN A 30 36.59 -11.23 -35.23
C ASN A 30 35.38 -11.57 -34.35
N ILE A 31 35.53 -11.45 -33.03
CA ILE A 31 34.50 -11.78 -32.00
C ILE A 31 33.18 -11.08 -32.27
N SER A 32 33.22 -9.88 -32.88
CA SER A 32 32.02 -9.15 -33.30
C SER A 32 31.10 -9.97 -34.22
N ASN A 33 31.65 -10.87 -35.04
CA ASN A 33 30.87 -11.77 -35.90
C ASN A 33 30.20 -12.93 -35.13
N ILE A 34 30.67 -13.23 -33.92
CA ILE A 34 30.10 -14.28 -33.05
C ILE A 34 28.95 -13.71 -32.21
N LEU A 35 29.07 -12.47 -31.74
CA LEU A 35 28.09 -11.77 -30.88
C LEU A 35 26.85 -11.29 -31.67
N THR A 36 26.18 -12.23 -32.33
CA THR A 36 24.92 -12.01 -33.05
C THR A 36 23.72 -11.96 -32.10
N ALA A 37 22.58 -11.43 -32.57
CA ALA A 37 21.35 -11.45 -31.79
C ALA A 37 20.92 -12.88 -31.41
N GLU A 38 21.09 -13.84 -32.32
CA GLU A 38 20.82 -15.26 -32.06
C GLU A 38 21.71 -15.83 -30.93
N TRP A 39 22.99 -15.43 -30.90
CA TRP A 39 23.90 -15.85 -29.83
C TRP A 39 23.46 -15.31 -28.46
N PHE A 40 23.10 -14.03 -28.36
CA PHE A 40 22.58 -13.45 -27.10
C PHE A 40 21.28 -14.11 -26.65
N ASN A 41 20.34 -14.32 -27.57
CA ASN A 41 19.06 -14.98 -27.26
C ASN A 41 19.30 -16.37 -26.69
N LYS A 42 20.12 -17.19 -27.38
CA LYS A 42 20.46 -18.53 -26.93
C LYS A 42 21.15 -18.54 -25.57
N GLN A 43 22.08 -17.61 -25.34
CA GLN A 43 22.81 -17.49 -24.08
C GLN A 43 21.87 -17.18 -22.90
N VAL A 44 20.94 -16.24 -23.08
CA VAL A 44 19.96 -15.86 -22.06
C VAL A 44 18.94 -16.96 -21.83
N GLU A 45 18.39 -17.56 -22.89
CA GLU A 45 17.41 -18.66 -22.80
C GLU A 45 17.95 -19.86 -22.02
N ILE A 46 19.18 -20.29 -22.31
CA ILE A 46 19.83 -21.39 -21.56
C ILE A 46 19.91 -21.07 -20.07
N ASN A 47 20.27 -19.84 -19.69
CA ASN A 47 20.37 -19.47 -18.28
C ASN A 47 18.99 -19.30 -17.62
N ILE A 48 17.99 -18.83 -18.35
CA ILE A 48 16.61 -18.80 -17.87
C ILE A 48 16.09 -20.23 -17.63
N GLU A 49 16.34 -21.17 -18.53
CA GLU A 49 15.98 -22.58 -18.34
C GLU A 49 16.69 -23.18 -17.11
N ASN A 50 17.98 -22.87 -16.93
CA ASN A 50 18.77 -23.34 -15.79
C ASN A 50 18.31 -22.79 -14.42
N LEU A 51 17.58 -21.67 -14.38
CA LEU A 51 16.93 -21.19 -13.15
C LEU A 51 15.79 -22.11 -12.68
N GLY A 52 15.18 -22.85 -13.61
CA GLY A 52 14.04 -23.73 -13.34
C GLY A 52 12.94 -23.01 -12.58
N LYS A 53 12.51 -23.56 -11.44
CA LYS A 53 11.39 -23.04 -10.62
C LYS A 53 11.63 -21.64 -10.02
N ARG A 54 12.87 -21.13 -10.04
CA ARG A 54 13.19 -19.78 -9.53
C ARG A 54 12.64 -18.68 -10.43
N TYR A 55 12.36 -18.98 -11.70
CA TYR A 55 11.68 -18.06 -12.62
C TYR A 55 10.33 -18.65 -13.04
N THR A 56 9.26 -17.89 -12.80
CA THR A 56 7.89 -18.24 -13.21
C THR A 56 7.26 -17.01 -13.84
N PRO A 57 7.37 -16.84 -15.17
CA PRO A 57 6.89 -15.64 -15.86
C PRO A 57 5.37 -15.48 -15.79
N GLU A 58 4.62 -16.57 -15.64
CA GLU A 58 3.16 -16.57 -15.49
C GLU A 58 2.72 -15.89 -14.19
N LEU A 59 3.60 -15.89 -13.18
CA LEU A 59 3.38 -15.28 -11.87
C LEU A 59 4.12 -13.93 -11.73
N ASN A 60 4.51 -13.30 -12.83
CA ASN A 60 5.25 -12.04 -12.79
C ASN A 60 4.35 -10.85 -12.43
N ILE A 61 4.79 -10.03 -11.49
CA ILE A 61 4.17 -8.75 -11.14
C ILE A 61 5.22 -7.67 -11.35
N GLU A 62 4.90 -6.68 -12.17
CA GLU A 62 5.81 -5.58 -12.43
C GLU A 62 6.02 -4.74 -11.16
N LEU A 63 7.27 -4.69 -10.69
CA LEU A 63 7.68 -3.96 -9.49
C LEU A 63 8.38 -2.66 -9.88
N ASN A 64 8.15 -1.58 -9.13
CA ASN A 64 8.80 -0.27 -9.39
C ASN A 64 10.34 -0.33 -9.45
N ILE A 65 10.97 -1.33 -8.83
CA ILE A 65 12.42 -1.53 -8.90
C ILE A 65 12.92 -1.79 -10.33
N SER A 66 12.09 -2.36 -11.23
CA SER A 66 12.43 -2.63 -12.64
C SER A 66 12.84 -1.35 -13.38
N LYS A 67 12.20 -0.21 -13.08
CA LYS A 67 12.50 1.10 -13.68
C LYS A 67 13.95 1.51 -13.51
N ASN A 68 14.63 1.08 -12.44
CA ASN A 68 16.06 1.37 -12.27
C ASN A 68 16.91 0.75 -13.40
N PHE A 69 16.50 -0.39 -13.95
CA PHE A 69 17.21 -1.05 -15.04
C PHE A 69 17.01 -0.34 -16.37
N ASP A 70 15.85 0.28 -16.59
CA ASP A 70 15.63 1.20 -17.71
C ASP A 70 16.62 2.37 -17.66
N ALA A 71 16.87 2.92 -16.47
CA ALA A 71 17.83 3.99 -16.27
C ALA A 71 19.28 3.54 -16.52
N ILE A 72 19.66 2.32 -16.09
CA ILE A 72 20.97 1.73 -16.45
C ILE A 72 21.09 1.66 -17.97
N CYS A 73 20.06 1.14 -18.65
CA CYS A 73 20.03 1.00 -20.12
C CYS A 73 20.03 2.34 -20.84
N LYS A 74 19.55 3.42 -20.20
CA LYS A 74 19.20 4.70 -20.86
C LYS A 74 18.31 4.46 -22.09
N ASN A 75 17.29 3.62 -21.92
CA ASN A 75 16.32 3.30 -22.97
C ASN A 75 15.21 4.36 -23.06
N ASP A 76 14.23 4.12 -23.92
CA ASP A 76 13.11 5.05 -24.13
C ASP A 76 12.19 5.17 -22.92
N SER A 77 12.00 4.11 -22.13
CA SER A 77 11.26 4.16 -20.86
C SER A 77 11.90 5.11 -19.86
N PHE A 78 13.23 5.08 -19.73
CA PHE A 78 13.98 6.06 -18.94
C PHE A 78 13.73 7.48 -19.46
N ARG A 79 13.91 7.71 -20.76
CA ARG A 79 13.74 9.04 -21.37
C ARG A 79 12.35 9.62 -21.14
N GLN A 80 11.31 8.78 -21.22
CA GLN A 80 9.93 9.17 -20.94
C GLN A 80 9.73 9.57 -19.48
N LEU A 81 10.18 8.76 -18.51
CA LEU A 81 10.07 9.09 -17.09
C LEU A 81 10.83 10.37 -16.72
N VAL A 82 12.02 10.59 -17.30
CA VAL A 82 12.75 11.85 -17.12
C VAL A 82 11.95 13.01 -17.70
N ARG A 83 11.39 12.87 -18.91
CA ARG A 83 10.58 13.90 -19.55
C ARG A 83 9.38 14.29 -18.70
N ASP A 84 8.65 13.33 -18.15
CA ASP A 84 7.45 13.61 -17.35
C ASP A 84 7.80 14.39 -16.08
N ASN A 85 8.87 14.01 -15.38
CA ASN A 85 9.35 14.72 -14.19
C ASN A 85 9.82 16.15 -14.50
N PHE A 86 10.59 16.33 -15.58
CA PHE A 86 11.01 17.67 -16.02
C PHE A 86 9.81 18.51 -16.47
N HIS A 87 8.85 17.92 -17.19
CA HIS A 87 7.66 18.60 -17.66
C HIS A 87 6.81 19.11 -16.49
N ILE A 88 6.50 18.27 -15.51
CA ILE A 88 5.74 18.66 -14.32
C ILE A 88 6.45 19.80 -13.59
N PHE A 89 7.75 19.69 -13.35
CA PHE A 89 8.53 20.73 -12.68
C PHE A 89 8.51 22.06 -13.46
N LEU A 90 8.88 22.04 -14.73
CA LEU A 90 8.94 23.23 -15.58
C LEU A 90 7.56 23.87 -15.77
N LEU A 91 6.49 23.08 -15.90
CA LEU A 91 5.13 23.58 -16.02
C LEU A 91 4.72 24.38 -14.77
N LYS A 92 4.96 23.84 -13.57
CA LYS A 92 4.61 24.53 -12.32
C LYS A 92 5.45 25.78 -12.09
N VAL A 93 6.75 25.74 -12.41
CA VAL A 93 7.63 26.92 -12.33
C VAL A 93 7.23 28.00 -13.34
N ASN A 94 6.90 27.64 -14.59
CA ASN A 94 6.45 28.61 -15.59
C ASN A 94 5.11 29.25 -15.20
N ASN A 95 4.16 28.48 -14.66
CA ASN A 95 2.91 29.05 -14.14
C ASN A 95 3.15 30.05 -13.00
N ALA A 96 4.13 29.78 -12.12
CA ALA A 96 4.53 30.73 -11.08
C ALA A 96 5.17 31.99 -11.68
N LEU A 97 6.06 31.83 -12.67
CA LEU A 97 6.65 32.96 -13.40
C LEU A 97 5.62 33.84 -14.10
N ASP A 98 4.67 33.23 -14.81
CA ASP A 98 3.61 33.95 -15.52
C ASP A 98 2.75 34.76 -14.56
N SER A 99 2.52 34.23 -13.35
CA SER A 99 1.82 34.96 -12.29
C SER A 99 2.58 36.20 -11.80
N LEU A 100 3.91 36.23 -11.92
CA LEU A 100 4.75 37.37 -11.52
C LEU A 100 4.91 38.43 -12.63
N VAL A 101 4.43 38.17 -13.85
CA VAL A 101 4.56 39.10 -14.98
C VAL A 101 3.76 40.38 -14.72
N GLY A 102 4.40 41.54 -14.89
CA GLY A 102 3.81 42.86 -14.64
C GLY A 102 4.12 43.45 -13.26
N LEU A 103 4.77 42.69 -12.39
CA LEU A 103 5.21 43.12 -11.05
C LEU A 103 6.66 43.63 -11.05
N PRO A 104 7.12 44.30 -9.96
CA PRO A 104 8.48 44.84 -9.87
C PRO A 104 9.60 43.79 -9.71
N PHE A 105 9.40 42.54 -10.15
CA PHE A 105 10.34 41.41 -10.01
C PHE A 105 11.14 41.11 -11.27
N LYS A 106 11.53 42.15 -12.04
CA LYS A 106 12.16 41.94 -13.36
C LYS A 106 13.49 41.19 -13.28
N ASN A 107 14.29 41.42 -12.23
CA ASN A 107 15.60 40.79 -12.06
C ASN A 107 15.46 39.32 -11.65
N GLU A 108 14.53 39.05 -10.75
CA GLU A 108 14.17 37.73 -10.23
C GLU A 108 13.63 36.85 -11.36
N ILE A 109 12.71 37.39 -12.17
CA ILE A 109 12.19 36.70 -13.37
C ILE A 109 13.33 36.37 -14.34
N ALA A 110 14.27 37.29 -14.58
CA ALA A 110 15.42 37.03 -15.45
C ALA A 110 16.35 35.93 -14.88
N GLN A 111 16.58 35.92 -13.57
CA GLN A 111 17.38 34.90 -12.89
C GLN A 111 16.74 33.51 -12.96
N ILE A 112 15.42 33.43 -12.75
CA ILE A 112 14.67 32.18 -12.88
C ILE A 112 14.71 31.70 -14.34
N LYS A 113 14.48 32.57 -15.33
CA LYS A 113 14.56 32.22 -16.76
C LYS A 113 15.93 31.66 -17.17
N ASN A 114 17.02 32.24 -16.67
CA ASN A 114 18.36 31.72 -16.90
C ASN A 114 18.53 30.32 -16.26
N SER A 115 17.99 30.12 -15.07
CA SER A 115 18.03 28.82 -14.38
C SER A 115 17.19 27.76 -15.13
N ILE A 116 16.02 28.15 -15.66
CA ILE A 116 15.20 27.30 -16.53
C ILE A 116 15.98 26.88 -17.77
N SER A 117 16.64 27.81 -18.45
CA SER A 117 17.43 27.49 -19.66
C SER A 117 18.55 26.48 -19.38
N ASN A 118 19.21 26.58 -18.22
CA ASN A 118 20.20 25.57 -17.79
C ASN A 118 19.56 24.20 -17.55
N ILE A 119 18.38 24.17 -16.93
CA ILE A 119 17.62 22.94 -16.68
C ILE A 119 17.15 22.32 -18.01
N GLU A 120 16.64 23.12 -18.94
CA GLU A 120 16.23 22.69 -20.29
C GLU A 120 17.40 22.11 -21.10
N ASN A 121 18.60 22.66 -20.96
CA ASN A 121 19.79 22.10 -21.57
C ASN A 121 20.11 20.69 -21.00
N GLN A 122 20.05 20.53 -19.68
CA GLN A 122 20.23 19.21 -19.05
C GLN A 122 19.11 18.24 -19.41
N PHE A 123 17.87 18.72 -19.57
CA PHE A 123 16.78 17.94 -20.13
C PHE A 123 17.12 17.45 -21.54
N PHE A 124 17.55 18.33 -22.44
CA PHE A 124 17.92 17.94 -23.80
C PHE A 124 19.04 16.90 -23.82
N ILE A 125 20.05 17.06 -22.95
CA ILE A 125 21.12 16.06 -22.76
C ILE A 125 20.55 14.71 -22.31
N SER A 126 19.60 14.69 -21.37
CA SER A 126 18.98 13.46 -20.88
C SER A 126 18.21 12.68 -21.94
N GLN A 127 17.76 13.34 -23.01
CA GLN A 127 16.95 12.76 -24.08
C GLN A 127 17.79 12.23 -25.25
N LYS A 128 19.11 12.46 -25.25
CA LYS A 128 20.01 11.96 -26.30
C LYS A 128 20.22 10.45 -26.19
N LYS A 129 20.53 9.82 -27.33
CA LYS A 129 20.94 8.40 -27.38
C LYS A 129 22.41 8.24 -27.05
N GLU A 130 23.21 9.25 -27.39
CA GLU A 130 24.60 9.35 -26.96
C GLU A 130 24.68 9.38 -25.42
N LEU A 131 25.65 8.64 -24.86
CA LEU A 131 25.81 8.51 -23.41
C LEU A 131 26.50 9.73 -22.78
N ILE A 132 25.93 10.91 -23.00
CA ILE A 132 26.38 12.14 -22.37
C ILE A 132 25.94 12.13 -20.90
N GLN A 133 26.88 12.50 -20.02
CA GLN A 133 26.62 12.58 -18.58
C GLN A 133 25.70 13.78 -18.28
N ILE A 134 24.67 13.54 -17.46
CA ILE A 134 23.77 14.59 -17.01
C ILE A 134 24.40 15.28 -15.80
N ASP A 135 24.51 16.61 -15.82
CA ASP A 135 25.09 17.38 -14.72
C ASP A 135 24.06 17.57 -13.59
N LYS A 136 24.06 16.60 -12.67
CA LYS A 136 23.18 16.57 -11.49
C LYS A 136 23.42 17.75 -10.55
N GLU A 137 24.66 18.22 -10.40
CA GLU A 137 24.97 19.35 -9.51
C GLU A 137 24.51 20.67 -10.11
N SER A 138 24.63 20.83 -11.43
CA SER A 138 24.00 21.95 -12.14
C SER A 138 22.48 21.95 -11.99
N LEU A 139 21.81 20.81 -12.13
CA LEU A 139 20.36 20.70 -11.91
C LEU A 139 19.98 21.13 -10.49
N LYS A 140 20.61 20.56 -9.45
CA LYS A 140 20.34 20.93 -8.04
C LYS A 140 20.57 22.41 -7.76
N LYS A 141 21.64 22.98 -8.31
CA LYS A 141 21.96 24.40 -8.15
C LYS A 141 20.86 25.27 -8.75
N ASN A 142 20.47 25.01 -10.00
CA ASN A 142 19.46 25.81 -10.70
C ASN A 142 18.08 25.66 -10.06
N THR A 143 17.68 24.46 -9.60
CA THR A 143 16.40 24.27 -8.89
C THR A 143 16.39 25.01 -7.54
N HIS A 144 17.50 25.05 -6.80
CA HIS A 144 17.61 25.83 -5.56
C HIS A 144 17.54 27.33 -5.82
N ILE A 145 18.18 27.83 -6.88
CA ILE A 145 18.07 29.23 -7.28
C ILE A 145 16.60 29.58 -7.53
N ILE A 146 15.89 28.79 -8.35
CA ILE A 146 14.47 29.01 -8.64
C ILE A 146 13.64 29.05 -7.35
N ARG A 147 13.80 28.06 -6.47
CA ARG A 147 13.05 27.98 -5.21
C ARG A 147 13.30 29.19 -4.31
N ASN A 148 14.57 29.57 -4.13
CA ASN A 148 14.93 30.68 -3.26
C ASN A 148 14.43 32.00 -3.84
N THR A 149 14.63 32.25 -5.14
CA THR A 149 14.14 33.47 -5.80
C THR A 149 12.61 33.59 -5.75
N LEU A 150 11.86 32.49 -5.93
CA LEU A 150 10.40 32.49 -5.76
C LEU A 150 9.98 32.75 -4.31
N ALA A 151 10.72 32.23 -3.33
CA ALA A 151 10.46 32.50 -1.91
C ALA A 151 10.71 33.98 -1.56
N ASP A 152 11.78 34.57 -2.09
CA ASP A 152 12.09 36.00 -1.91
C ASP A 152 10.98 36.89 -2.50
N CYS A 153 10.51 36.57 -3.73
CA CYS A 153 9.36 37.26 -4.33
C CYS A 153 8.11 37.16 -3.44
N SER A 154 7.84 35.98 -2.89
CA SER A 154 6.70 35.76 -2.00
C SER A 154 6.81 36.57 -0.71
N ASN A 155 8.01 36.65 -0.11
CA ASN A 155 8.25 37.39 1.13
C ASN A 155 8.07 38.91 0.93
N GLU A 156 8.60 39.46 -0.17
CA GLU A 156 8.46 40.89 -0.47
C GLU A 156 7.00 41.30 -0.72
N LEU A 157 6.19 40.40 -1.30
CA LEU A 157 4.75 40.61 -1.45
C LEU A 157 4.01 40.60 -0.10
N ILE A 158 4.43 39.75 0.84
CA ILE A 158 3.85 39.69 2.19
C ILE A 158 4.16 40.98 2.96
N GLU A 159 5.40 41.47 2.90
CA GLU A 159 5.82 42.69 3.59
C GLU A 159 5.07 43.95 3.10
N LYS A 160 4.71 44.00 1.81
CA LYS A 160 3.96 45.11 1.20
C LYS A 160 2.45 45.11 1.51
N LYS A 161 1.94 44.16 2.31
CA LYS A 161 0.51 44.02 2.71
C LYS A 161 -0.48 44.01 1.52
N ASP A 162 -0.05 43.47 0.38
CA ASP A 162 -0.96 43.30 -0.76
C ASP A 162 -1.78 42.02 -0.58
N ASN A 163 -2.93 42.16 0.10
CA ASN A 163 -3.88 41.07 0.38
C ASN A 163 -4.61 40.56 -0.87
N SER A 164 -4.37 41.12 -2.06
CA SER A 164 -5.15 40.86 -3.27
C SER A 164 -4.66 39.70 -4.16
N ASN A 165 -3.60 38.98 -3.80
CA ASN A 165 -2.94 38.04 -4.73
C ASN A 165 -2.76 36.60 -4.22
N ASP A 166 -3.84 36.01 -3.70
CA ASP A 166 -3.88 34.59 -3.31
C ASP A 166 -3.56 33.63 -4.47
N TYR A 167 -3.96 33.99 -5.70
CA TYR A 167 -3.65 33.22 -6.91
C TYR A 167 -2.13 33.04 -7.11
N MET A 168 -1.34 34.10 -6.92
CA MET A 168 0.12 34.02 -7.08
C MET A 168 0.78 33.19 -6.00
N LYS A 169 0.37 33.40 -4.74
CA LYS A 169 0.88 32.61 -3.60
C LYS A 169 0.61 31.12 -3.82
N HIS A 170 -0.57 30.79 -4.35
CA HIS A 170 -0.89 29.44 -4.77
C HIS A 170 0.08 28.93 -5.84
N LYS A 171 0.32 29.68 -6.93
CA LYS A 171 1.27 29.25 -7.98
C LYS A 171 2.69 29.07 -7.48
N ILE A 172 3.17 29.94 -6.59
CA ILE A 172 4.48 29.81 -5.95
C ILE A 172 4.52 28.55 -5.06
N SER A 173 3.46 28.26 -4.31
CA SER A 173 3.37 27.04 -3.51
C SER A 173 3.38 25.79 -4.38
N GLU A 174 2.61 25.75 -5.46
CA GLU A 174 2.62 24.62 -6.42
C GLU A 174 4.04 24.39 -7.00
N ALA A 175 4.76 25.47 -7.34
CA ALA A 175 6.14 25.38 -7.81
C ALA A 175 7.10 24.89 -6.73
N ARG A 176 6.85 25.26 -5.46
CA ARG A 176 7.62 24.76 -4.31
C ARG A 176 7.40 23.27 -4.07
N ASP A 177 6.16 22.80 -4.16
CA ASP A 177 5.84 21.37 -4.00
C ASP A 177 6.44 20.56 -5.16
N ALA A 178 6.37 21.09 -6.38
CA ALA A 178 7.05 20.51 -7.55
C ALA A 178 8.58 20.48 -7.38
N PHE A 179 9.19 21.49 -6.74
CA PHE A 179 10.61 21.48 -6.41
C PHE A 179 10.96 20.31 -5.50
N TYR A 180 10.19 20.05 -4.44
CA TYR A 180 10.49 18.93 -3.52
C TYR A 180 10.41 17.58 -4.24
N ASN A 181 9.35 17.37 -5.01
CA ASN A 181 9.18 16.16 -5.82
C ASN A 181 10.32 15.96 -6.82
N PHE A 182 10.70 17.02 -7.54
CA PHE A 182 11.78 16.96 -8.52
C PHE A 182 13.15 16.77 -7.86
N HIS A 183 13.38 17.37 -6.69
CA HIS A 183 14.62 17.19 -5.93
C HIS A 183 14.76 15.76 -5.40
N ASP A 184 13.67 15.15 -4.95
CA ASP A 184 13.66 13.74 -4.54
C ASP A 184 13.88 12.81 -5.73
N PHE A 185 13.29 13.12 -6.89
CA PHE A 185 13.60 12.44 -8.15
C PHE A 185 15.10 12.53 -8.50
N LEU A 186 15.72 13.72 -8.41
CA LEU A 186 17.15 13.88 -8.68
C LEU A 186 18.03 13.10 -7.68
N LYS A 187 17.58 12.90 -6.44
CA LYS A 187 18.27 12.09 -5.41
C LYS A 187 18.06 10.59 -5.55
N SER A 188 17.11 10.16 -6.38
CA SER A 188 16.77 8.75 -6.52
C SER A 188 17.91 7.94 -7.14
N ALA A 189 18.00 6.65 -6.76
CA ALA A 189 18.90 5.69 -7.39
C ALA A 189 18.65 5.62 -8.92
N PHE A 190 17.39 5.68 -9.34
CA PHE A 190 16.99 5.71 -10.75
C PHE A 190 17.77 6.78 -11.54
N PHE A 191 17.83 8.02 -11.02
CA PHE A 191 18.51 9.10 -11.74
C PHE A 191 20.04 8.93 -11.74
N ASP A 192 20.62 8.45 -10.64
CA ASP A 192 22.06 8.20 -10.54
C ASP A 192 22.55 7.14 -11.52
N LEU A 193 21.76 6.08 -11.70
CA LEU A 193 22.08 4.95 -12.58
C LEU A 193 22.23 5.32 -14.05
N ALA A 194 21.61 6.43 -14.48
CA ALA A 194 21.80 6.97 -15.81
C ALA A 194 23.26 7.37 -16.06
N ASN A 195 23.95 7.87 -15.04
CA ASN A 195 25.36 8.29 -15.11
C ASN A 195 26.32 7.19 -14.65
N THR A 196 25.98 6.45 -13.61
CA THR A 196 26.82 5.38 -13.01
C THR A 196 26.11 4.03 -13.11
N PRO A 197 26.30 3.27 -14.20
CA PRO A 197 25.48 2.09 -14.51
C PRO A 197 26.00 0.81 -13.82
N ILE A 198 26.41 0.89 -12.55
CA ILE A 198 26.93 -0.26 -11.78
C ILE A 198 26.07 -0.47 -10.53
N VAL A 199 25.50 -1.68 -10.41
CA VAL A 199 24.54 -2.03 -9.37
C VAL A 199 24.94 -3.26 -8.57
N ILE A 200 24.69 -3.19 -7.28
CA ILE A 200 24.54 -4.38 -6.42
C ILE A 200 23.08 -4.46 -5.96
N LEU A 201 22.39 -5.49 -6.42
CA LEU A 201 21.04 -5.85 -6.01
C LEU A 201 21.11 -6.78 -4.79
N THR A 202 20.70 -6.26 -3.64
CA THR A 202 20.68 -7.02 -2.38
C THR A 202 19.28 -7.37 -1.93
N GLY A 203 19.16 -8.42 -1.12
CA GLY A 203 17.90 -8.76 -0.46
C GLY A 203 17.93 -10.16 0.17
N PRO A 204 16.95 -10.49 1.03
CA PRO A 204 16.83 -11.82 1.65
C PRO A 204 16.66 -12.97 0.63
N ALA A 205 16.71 -14.20 1.12
CA ALA A 205 16.37 -15.38 0.32
C ALA A 205 14.88 -15.38 -0.09
N GLY A 206 14.55 -15.94 -1.26
CA GLY A 206 13.17 -16.03 -1.76
C GLY A 206 12.53 -14.72 -2.24
N ILE A 207 13.18 -13.57 -2.02
CA ILE A 207 12.58 -12.24 -2.28
C ILE A 207 12.38 -11.87 -3.76
N GLY A 208 12.84 -12.70 -4.70
CA GLY A 208 12.61 -12.49 -6.14
C GLY A 208 13.79 -11.92 -6.96
N LYS A 209 15.01 -11.79 -6.41
CA LYS A 209 16.16 -11.23 -7.15
C LYS A 209 16.46 -11.93 -8.48
N SER A 210 16.60 -13.27 -8.46
CA SER A 210 16.86 -14.06 -9.67
C SER A 210 15.72 -13.96 -10.68
N HIS A 211 14.48 -13.88 -10.18
CA HIS A 211 13.28 -13.73 -11.02
C HIS A 211 13.29 -12.36 -11.73
N LEU A 212 13.53 -11.28 -10.99
CA LEU A 212 13.64 -9.92 -11.54
C LEU A 212 14.72 -9.85 -12.64
N LEU A 213 15.92 -10.35 -12.39
CA LEU A 213 17.01 -10.31 -13.36
C LEU A 213 16.71 -11.15 -14.62
N ALA A 214 16.09 -12.33 -14.45
CA ALA A 214 15.67 -13.16 -15.55
C ALA A 214 14.57 -12.48 -16.40
N ASP A 215 13.61 -11.81 -15.76
CA ASP A 215 12.54 -11.10 -16.45
C ASP A 215 13.07 -9.93 -17.29
N ILE A 216 13.99 -9.15 -16.71
CA ILE A 216 14.68 -8.06 -17.42
C ILE A 216 15.47 -8.61 -18.62
N ALA A 217 16.27 -9.67 -18.41
CA ALA A 217 17.05 -10.30 -19.48
C ALA A 217 16.13 -10.78 -20.62
N LYS A 218 15.02 -11.43 -20.28
CA LYS A 218 14.01 -11.93 -21.24
C LYS A 218 13.36 -10.80 -22.04
N ASN A 219 13.02 -9.68 -21.38
CA ASN A 219 12.41 -8.53 -22.06
C ASN A 219 13.39 -7.84 -23.01
N LEU A 220 14.67 -7.76 -22.66
CA LEU A 220 15.71 -7.21 -23.53
C LEU A 220 15.90 -8.06 -24.80
N ILE A 221 16.05 -9.38 -24.66
CA ILE A 221 16.20 -10.25 -25.85
C ILE A 221 14.94 -10.26 -26.73
N LYS A 222 13.74 -10.19 -26.12
CA LYS A 222 12.47 -10.11 -26.85
C LYS A 222 12.35 -8.84 -27.70
N THR A 223 13.04 -7.77 -27.30
CA THR A 223 13.12 -6.48 -28.02
C THR A 223 14.38 -6.35 -28.88
N ASN A 224 15.07 -7.47 -29.16
CA ASN A 224 16.32 -7.53 -29.94
C ASN A 224 17.46 -6.69 -29.36
N LYS A 225 17.51 -6.53 -28.04
CA LYS A 225 18.58 -5.83 -27.31
C LYS A 225 19.59 -6.83 -26.77
N ALA A 226 20.87 -6.51 -26.89
CA ALA A 226 21.93 -7.37 -26.38
C ALA A 226 21.92 -7.39 -24.84
N CYS A 227 22.11 -8.57 -24.25
CA CYS A 227 22.17 -8.80 -22.81
C CYS A 227 23.05 -10.02 -22.51
N ILE A 228 23.86 -9.94 -21.47
CA ILE A 228 24.58 -11.08 -20.90
C ILE A 228 23.91 -11.43 -19.56
N PHE A 229 23.45 -12.66 -19.42
CA PHE A 229 22.86 -13.16 -18.18
C PHE A 229 23.57 -14.40 -17.66
N LEU A 230 24.29 -14.28 -16.55
CA LEU A 230 25.10 -15.34 -15.95
C LEU A 230 24.57 -15.73 -14.57
N LEU A 231 24.73 -17.01 -14.22
CA LEU A 231 24.27 -17.55 -12.94
C LEU A 231 25.46 -17.87 -12.02
N GLY A 232 25.44 -17.32 -10.81
CA GLY A 232 26.46 -17.53 -9.77
C GLY A 232 26.70 -18.99 -9.44
N GLN A 233 25.66 -19.83 -9.48
CA GLN A 233 25.75 -21.27 -9.26
C GLN A 233 26.67 -22.00 -10.25
N HIS A 234 26.96 -21.41 -11.42
CA HIS A 234 27.85 -21.99 -12.44
C HIS A 234 29.33 -21.59 -12.28
N PHE A 235 29.66 -20.76 -11.28
CA PHE A 235 31.05 -20.51 -10.90
C PHE A 235 31.50 -21.63 -9.96
N THR A 236 32.09 -22.69 -10.52
CA THR A 236 32.36 -23.95 -9.81
C THR A 236 33.79 -24.11 -9.33
N SER A 237 34.70 -23.20 -9.69
CA SER A 237 36.09 -23.19 -9.24
C SER A 237 36.45 -21.90 -8.49
N GLU A 238 37.66 -21.87 -7.93
CA GLU A 238 38.24 -20.68 -7.27
C GLU A 238 39.17 -19.91 -8.23
N ASP A 239 39.12 -20.22 -9.54
CA ASP A 239 39.82 -19.47 -10.58
C ASP A 239 39.26 -18.04 -10.71
N SER A 240 40.01 -17.15 -11.38
CA SER A 240 39.57 -15.78 -11.61
C SER A 240 38.18 -15.73 -12.29
N PRO A 241 37.32 -14.74 -11.97
CA PRO A 241 35.97 -14.64 -12.53
C PRO A 241 35.96 -14.65 -14.06
N TRP A 242 36.91 -13.93 -14.69
CA TRP A 242 36.99 -13.84 -16.15
C TRP A 242 37.33 -15.17 -16.82
N THR A 243 38.21 -15.97 -16.22
CA THR A 243 38.51 -17.34 -16.70
C THR A 243 37.24 -18.18 -16.73
N GLN A 244 36.45 -18.14 -15.66
CA GLN A 244 35.20 -18.91 -15.56
C GLN A 244 34.11 -18.38 -16.51
N ILE A 245 34.01 -17.05 -16.68
CA ILE A 245 33.02 -16.44 -17.58
C ILE A 245 33.33 -16.80 -19.03
N LEU A 246 34.56 -16.56 -19.50
CA LEU A 246 34.92 -16.71 -20.91
C LEU A 246 34.98 -18.18 -21.32
N HIS A 247 35.66 -19.03 -20.55
CA HIS A 247 35.87 -20.43 -20.95
C HIS A 247 34.72 -21.36 -20.57
N ASN A 248 34.14 -21.20 -19.37
CA ASN A 248 33.17 -22.18 -18.86
C ASN A 248 31.73 -21.82 -19.25
N GLN A 249 31.36 -20.53 -19.11
CA GLN A 249 29.97 -20.09 -19.29
C GLN A 249 29.68 -19.62 -20.71
N LEU A 250 30.50 -18.72 -21.27
CA LEU A 250 30.31 -18.17 -22.62
C LEU A 250 30.97 -19.00 -23.72
N ARG A 251 32.00 -19.80 -23.37
CA ARG A 251 32.79 -20.64 -24.28
C ARG A 251 33.38 -19.84 -25.45
N LEU A 252 33.92 -18.66 -25.14
CA LEU A 252 34.58 -17.77 -26.09
C LEU A 252 36.10 -17.93 -25.98
N ASP A 253 36.75 -17.95 -27.14
CA ASP A 253 38.21 -17.97 -27.25
C ASP A 253 38.72 -16.55 -27.43
N CYS A 254 38.75 -15.79 -26.33
CA CYS A 254 39.16 -14.39 -26.30
C CYS A 254 39.60 -13.96 -24.90
N ASN A 255 40.19 -12.77 -24.78
CA ASN A 255 40.45 -12.15 -23.48
C ASN A 255 39.33 -11.18 -23.06
N GLU A 256 39.38 -10.72 -21.80
CA GLU A 256 38.40 -9.80 -21.20
C GLU A 256 38.25 -8.49 -21.98
N GLN A 257 39.36 -7.94 -22.49
CA GLN A 257 39.39 -6.67 -23.20
C GLN A 257 38.67 -6.79 -24.55
N GLN A 258 39.02 -7.79 -25.34
CA GLN A 258 38.42 -8.05 -26.65
C GLN A 258 36.90 -8.27 -26.55
N PHE A 259 36.47 -9.00 -25.51
CA PHE A 259 35.04 -9.25 -25.28
C PHE A 259 34.28 -7.98 -24.90
N LEU A 260 34.80 -7.19 -23.96
CA LEU A 260 34.17 -5.95 -23.52
C LEU A 260 34.18 -4.87 -24.60
N GLU A 261 35.24 -4.79 -25.42
CA GLU A 261 35.30 -3.89 -26.59
C GLU A 261 34.19 -4.23 -27.58
N ALA A 262 34.08 -5.51 -27.99
CA ALA A 262 33.05 -5.95 -28.92
C ALA A 262 31.62 -5.75 -28.35
N LEU A 263 31.43 -6.00 -27.05
CA LEU A 263 30.14 -5.79 -26.40
C LEU A 263 29.77 -4.30 -26.31
N ASN A 264 30.75 -3.43 -26.07
CA ASN A 264 30.57 -1.98 -26.03
C ASN A 264 30.23 -1.42 -27.41
N GLU A 265 30.91 -1.85 -28.47
CA GLU A 265 30.59 -1.48 -29.87
C GLU A 265 29.19 -1.95 -30.27
N LYS A 266 28.82 -3.18 -29.89
CA LYS A 266 27.47 -3.69 -30.11
C LYS A 266 26.42 -2.82 -29.42
N ALA A 267 26.67 -2.45 -28.17
CA ALA A 267 25.77 -1.61 -27.38
C ALA A 267 25.66 -0.17 -27.93
N GLU A 268 26.76 0.39 -28.43
CA GLU A 268 26.76 1.68 -29.12
C GLU A 268 25.91 1.63 -30.39
N SER A 269 26.04 0.58 -31.19
CA SER A 269 25.26 0.42 -32.43
C SER A 269 23.74 0.30 -32.21
N GLN A 270 23.30 -0.21 -31.06
CA GLN A 270 21.87 -0.28 -30.70
C GLN A 270 21.35 1.03 -30.06
N GLY A 271 22.23 1.96 -29.68
CA GLY A 271 21.88 3.25 -29.08
C GLY A 271 21.37 3.18 -27.63
N GLU A 272 21.62 2.07 -26.93
CA GLU A 272 21.25 1.83 -25.52
C GLU A 272 22.33 0.98 -24.85
N ARG A 273 22.50 1.11 -23.53
CA ARG A 273 23.48 0.26 -22.82
C ARG A 273 23.03 -1.19 -22.80
N THR A 274 23.96 -2.09 -23.02
CA THR A 274 23.77 -3.52 -22.78
C THR A 274 23.94 -3.83 -21.29
N LEU A 275 23.08 -4.68 -20.75
CA LEU A 275 23.23 -5.17 -19.37
C LEU A 275 24.12 -6.41 -19.32
N PHE A 276 25.06 -6.39 -18.37
CA PHE A 276 25.88 -7.50 -17.93
C PHE A 276 25.40 -7.93 -16.54
N LEU A 277 24.61 -8.98 -16.49
CA LEU A 277 23.92 -9.45 -15.29
C LEU A 277 24.62 -10.69 -14.75
N ILE A 278 25.00 -10.67 -13.47
CA ILE A 278 25.46 -11.86 -12.74
C ILE A 278 24.55 -12.08 -11.53
N ASP A 279 23.69 -13.08 -11.64
CA ASP A 279 22.79 -13.45 -10.56
C ASP A 279 23.52 -14.19 -9.45
N ALA A 280 23.23 -13.83 -8.20
CA ALA A 280 23.61 -14.56 -6.99
C ALA A 280 25.12 -14.89 -6.89
N ILE A 281 25.98 -13.87 -6.89
CA ILE A 281 27.44 -14.04 -6.81
C ILE A 281 27.91 -14.78 -5.56
N ASN A 282 27.08 -14.89 -4.52
CA ASN A 282 27.34 -15.68 -3.33
C ASN A 282 27.12 -17.19 -3.50
N GLU A 283 26.55 -17.65 -4.62
CA GLU A 283 26.30 -19.08 -4.91
C GLU A 283 27.52 -19.74 -5.60
N GLY A 284 27.48 -21.06 -5.80
CA GLY A 284 28.62 -21.84 -6.31
C GLY A 284 29.84 -21.74 -5.39
N LYS A 285 31.01 -21.51 -5.98
CA LYS A 285 32.27 -21.18 -5.29
C LYS A 285 32.47 -19.67 -5.09
N GLY A 286 31.48 -18.85 -5.45
CA GLY A 286 31.58 -17.39 -5.47
C GLY A 286 32.07 -16.75 -4.17
N ARG A 287 31.63 -17.25 -3.01
CA ARG A 287 32.06 -16.75 -1.70
C ARG A 287 33.56 -16.81 -1.43
N TYR A 288 34.27 -17.69 -2.13
CA TYR A 288 35.70 -17.93 -1.91
C TYR A 288 36.59 -17.03 -2.76
N PHE A 289 36.17 -16.70 -3.98
CA PHE A 289 37.02 -15.95 -4.92
C PHE A 289 36.54 -14.51 -5.17
N TRP A 290 35.23 -14.22 -5.08
CA TRP A 290 34.75 -12.85 -5.30
C TRP A 290 35.33 -11.81 -4.33
N PRO A 291 35.51 -12.08 -3.02
CA PRO A 291 36.10 -11.09 -2.11
C PRO A 291 37.45 -10.53 -2.59
N GLU A 292 38.28 -11.38 -3.21
CA GLU A 292 39.61 -11.03 -3.70
C GLU A 292 39.58 -10.39 -5.11
N HIS A 293 38.58 -10.72 -5.93
CA HIS A 293 38.53 -10.30 -7.34
C HIS A 293 37.55 -9.17 -7.67
N ILE A 294 36.54 -8.91 -6.84
CA ILE A 294 35.40 -8.06 -7.22
C ILE A 294 35.79 -6.61 -7.53
N ASN A 295 36.77 -6.05 -6.81
CA ASN A 295 37.29 -4.70 -7.07
C ASN A 295 37.94 -4.60 -8.45
N GLY A 296 38.83 -5.55 -8.77
CA GLY A 296 39.49 -5.60 -10.08
C GLY A 296 38.49 -5.83 -11.20
N PHE A 297 37.53 -6.73 -10.98
CA PHE A 297 36.46 -7.03 -11.92
C PHE A 297 35.64 -5.78 -12.25
N VAL A 298 35.10 -5.06 -11.25
CA VAL A 298 34.35 -3.81 -11.48
C VAL A 298 35.20 -2.75 -12.20
N LYS A 299 36.49 -2.64 -11.86
CA LYS A 299 37.39 -1.67 -12.49
C LYS A 299 37.55 -1.90 -14.00
N THR A 300 37.46 -3.14 -14.49
CA THR A 300 37.53 -3.42 -15.94
C THR A 300 36.40 -2.76 -16.73
N PHE A 301 35.21 -2.61 -16.14
CA PHE A 301 34.04 -2.02 -16.80
C PHE A 301 34.11 -0.49 -16.93
N SER A 302 34.97 0.21 -16.17
CA SER A 302 35.00 1.68 -16.17
C SER A 302 35.39 2.30 -17.51
N LYS A 303 35.98 1.51 -18.43
CA LYS A 303 36.37 1.93 -19.78
C LYS A 303 35.26 1.79 -20.83
N TYR A 304 34.15 1.13 -20.49
CA TYR A 304 33.12 0.71 -21.43
C TYR A 304 31.76 1.32 -21.06
N PRO A 305 31.51 2.60 -21.43
CA PRO A 305 30.35 3.35 -20.98
C PRO A 305 29.01 2.78 -21.46
N TRP A 306 29.03 1.97 -22.54
CA TRP A 306 27.83 1.33 -23.11
C TRP A 306 27.46 0.01 -22.44
N ILE A 307 28.14 -0.37 -21.36
CA ILE A 307 27.85 -1.58 -20.59
C ILE A 307 27.43 -1.21 -19.18
N GLY A 308 26.25 -1.67 -18.76
CA GLY A 308 25.80 -1.61 -17.36
C GLY A 308 26.06 -2.93 -16.65
N LEU A 309 26.67 -2.89 -15.46
CA LEU A 309 27.03 -4.08 -14.69
C LEU A 309 26.10 -4.25 -13.48
N VAL A 310 25.51 -5.43 -13.33
CA VAL A 310 24.62 -5.72 -12.20
C VAL A 310 25.02 -7.04 -11.54
N PHE A 311 25.21 -7.00 -10.24
CA PHE A 311 25.37 -8.17 -9.39
C PHE A 311 24.14 -8.37 -8.52
N SER A 312 23.74 -9.62 -8.30
CA SER A 312 22.77 -9.99 -7.27
C SER A 312 23.48 -10.71 -6.12
N ILE A 313 23.18 -10.34 -4.88
CA ILE A 313 23.77 -10.94 -3.67
C ILE A 313 22.74 -11.05 -2.55
N ARG A 314 22.81 -12.14 -1.77
CA ARG A 314 22.04 -12.26 -0.53
C ARG A 314 22.59 -11.32 0.54
N SER A 315 21.72 -10.62 1.25
CA SER A 315 22.13 -9.64 2.27
C SER A 315 23.08 -10.21 3.34
N SER A 316 22.94 -11.49 3.71
CA SER A 316 23.81 -12.16 4.69
C SER A 316 25.25 -12.41 4.22
N TYR A 317 25.51 -12.34 2.90
CA TYR A 317 26.83 -12.52 2.31
C TYR A 317 27.47 -11.19 1.90
N GLU A 318 26.75 -10.07 2.08
CA GLU A 318 27.18 -8.76 1.62
C GLU A 318 28.51 -8.35 2.25
N GLU A 319 28.64 -8.44 3.58
CA GLU A 319 29.88 -8.03 4.26
C GLU A 319 31.08 -8.91 3.92
N LEU A 320 30.85 -10.19 3.59
CA LEU A 320 31.91 -11.11 3.18
C LEU A 320 32.43 -10.77 1.77
N ILE A 321 31.52 -10.54 0.82
CA ILE A 321 31.88 -10.42 -0.60
C ILE A 321 32.18 -8.97 -1.00
N THR A 322 31.52 -8.01 -0.37
CA THR A 322 31.64 -6.59 -0.68
C THR A 322 32.27 -5.87 0.52
N PRO A 323 33.59 -5.61 0.51
CA PRO A 323 34.26 -4.86 1.57
C PRO A 323 33.60 -3.50 1.82
N LYS A 324 33.66 -2.97 3.04
CA LYS A 324 32.96 -1.70 3.40
C LYS A 324 33.27 -0.52 2.46
N GLU A 325 34.48 -0.45 1.92
CA GLU A 325 34.92 0.61 1.00
C GLU A 325 34.58 0.32 -0.49
N PHE A 326 34.07 -0.87 -0.81
CA PHE A 326 33.81 -1.30 -2.18
C PHE A 326 32.80 -0.41 -2.90
N ILE A 327 31.73 -0.03 -2.21
CA ILE A 327 30.64 0.77 -2.78
C ILE A 327 31.12 2.20 -3.07
N SER A 328 31.74 2.86 -2.07
CA SER A 328 32.18 4.26 -2.18
C SER A 328 33.35 4.43 -3.14
N LYS A 329 34.29 3.49 -3.20
CA LYS A 329 35.46 3.56 -4.09
C LYS A 329 35.10 3.40 -5.57
N ASN A 330 34.02 2.68 -5.87
CA ASN A 330 33.67 2.31 -7.24
C ASN A 330 32.38 3.00 -7.76
N ASN A 331 31.84 3.99 -7.03
CA ASN A 331 30.58 4.69 -7.38
C ASN A 331 29.43 3.72 -7.69
N ILE A 332 29.29 2.68 -6.87
CA ILE A 332 28.28 1.64 -7.07
C ILE A 332 26.96 2.06 -6.42
N THR A 333 25.86 1.90 -7.13
CA THR A 333 24.52 2.10 -6.58
C THR A 333 24.01 0.78 -5.97
N LYS A 334 23.65 0.81 -4.69
CA LYS A 334 23.02 -0.32 -4.01
C LYS A 334 21.51 -0.26 -4.16
N LEU A 335 20.90 -1.31 -4.72
CA LEU A 335 19.45 -1.48 -4.80
C LEU A 335 19.03 -2.60 -3.86
N LYS A 336 18.01 -2.38 -3.04
CA LYS A 336 17.44 -3.42 -2.17
C LYS A 336 16.12 -3.91 -2.75
N HIS A 337 16.00 -5.23 -2.94
CA HIS A 337 14.79 -5.88 -3.40
C HIS A 337 13.90 -6.23 -2.20
N TRP A 338 12.68 -5.68 -2.18
CA TRP A 338 11.72 -5.84 -1.09
C TRP A 338 10.59 -6.82 -1.40
N GLY A 339 10.56 -7.40 -2.62
CA GLY A 339 9.52 -8.35 -3.00
C GLY A 339 8.20 -7.63 -3.23
N PHE A 340 7.14 -8.11 -2.59
CA PHE A 340 5.80 -7.54 -2.64
C PHE A 340 5.48 -6.61 -1.45
N ASP A 341 6.49 -6.15 -0.72
CA ASP A 341 6.32 -5.13 0.34
C ASP A 341 5.50 -3.94 -0.19
N ARG A 342 4.44 -3.58 0.55
CA ARG A 342 3.44 -2.53 0.22
C ARG A 342 2.50 -2.82 -0.94
N ILE A 343 2.62 -3.97 -1.60
CA ILE A 343 1.71 -4.41 -2.67
C ILE A 343 1.19 -5.84 -2.43
N GLU A 344 1.21 -6.30 -1.17
CA GLU A 344 0.88 -7.66 -0.76
C GLU A 344 -0.52 -8.06 -1.20
N TYR A 345 -1.48 -7.12 -1.12
CA TYR A 345 -2.85 -7.37 -1.58
C TYR A 345 -2.90 -7.60 -3.10
N LYS A 346 -2.32 -6.70 -3.89
CA LYS A 346 -2.25 -6.87 -5.35
C LYS A 346 -1.56 -8.18 -5.73
N ALA A 347 -0.49 -8.53 -5.00
CA ALA A 347 0.24 -9.75 -5.24
C ALA A 347 -0.53 -11.01 -4.88
N SER A 348 -1.10 -11.07 -3.68
CA SER A 348 -1.94 -12.20 -3.24
C SER A 348 -3.16 -12.36 -4.15
N SER A 349 -3.83 -11.27 -4.53
CA SER A 349 -4.97 -11.32 -5.43
C SER A 349 -4.59 -11.94 -6.78
N PHE A 350 -3.51 -11.45 -7.40
CA PHE A 350 -3.02 -11.99 -8.66
C PHE A 350 -2.66 -13.47 -8.56
N PHE A 351 -1.93 -13.87 -7.52
CA PHE A 351 -1.55 -15.27 -7.31
C PHE A 351 -2.78 -16.15 -7.11
N PHE A 352 -3.73 -15.77 -6.26
CA PHE A 352 -4.93 -16.58 -6.01
C PHE A 352 -5.73 -16.80 -7.29
N SER A 353 -5.87 -15.76 -8.11
CA SER A 353 -6.49 -15.87 -9.44
C SER A 353 -5.77 -16.88 -10.34
N GLN A 354 -4.42 -16.81 -10.43
CA GLN A 354 -3.63 -17.74 -11.26
C GLN A 354 -3.74 -19.21 -10.79
N TYR A 355 -3.94 -19.43 -9.50
CA TYR A 355 -4.08 -20.78 -8.93
C TYR A 355 -5.53 -21.25 -8.77
N GLY A 356 -6.53 -20.46 -9.18
CA GLY A 356 -7.95 -20.79 -9.01
C GLY A 356 -8.39 -20.84 -7.54
N ILE A 357 -7.75 -20.05 -6.68
CA ILE A 357 -8.07 -19.94 -5.25
C ILE A 357 -9.05 -18.76 -5.10
N GLU A 358 -10.19 -19.02 -4.46
CA GLU A 358 -11.17 -18.03 -4.06
C GLU A 358 -10.51 -16.95 -3.21
N GLN A 359 -10.74 -15.69 -3.59
CA GLN A 359 -10.25 -14.57 -2.81
C GLN A 359 -10.89 -14.62 -1.41
N PRO A 360 -10.11 -14.45 -0.35
CA PRO A 360 -10.67 -14.27 0.99
C PRO A 360 -11.57 -13.02 1.01
N SER A 361 -12.58 -13.02 1.87
CA SER A 361 -13.51 -11.90 1.98
C SER A 361 -12.83 -10.62 2.48
N VAL A 362 -11.63 -10.72 3.07
CA VAL A 362 -10.75 -9.59 3.40
C VAL A 362 -9.35 -9.84 2.85
N PRO A 363 -8.64 -8.82 2.34
CA PRO A 363 -7.23 -8.89 2.00
C PRO A 363 -6.38 -9.62 3.06
N LEU A 364 -5.72 -10.72 2.67
CA LEU A 364 -4.76 -11.39 3.55
C LEU A 364 -3.45 -10.62 3.56
N LEU A 365 -3.31 -9.74 4.55
CA LEU A 365 -2.16 -8.85 4.68
C LEU A 365 -1.16 -9.48 5.63
N ASN A 366 -0.73 -10.65 5.21
CA ASN A 366 0.27 -11.41 5.90
C ASN A 366 1.65 -10.85 5.52
N PRO A 367 2.49 -10.41 6.48
CA PRO A 367 3.84 -9.90 6.16
C PRO A 367 4.70 -10.90 5.37
N GLU A 368 4.50 -12.20 5.55
CA GLU A 368 5.16 -13.24 4.77
C GLU A 368 4.71 -13.27 3.29
N PHE A 369 3.52 -12.75 2.95
CA PHE A 369 3.09 -12.57 1.55
C PHE A 369 3.89 -11.49 0.81
N SER A 370 4.64 -10.64 1.52
CA SER A 370 5.65 -9.78 0.90
C SER A 370 6.78 -10.59 0.25
N ASN A 371 6.99 -11.85 0.68
CA ASN A 371 7.97 -12.76 0.10
C ASN A 371 7.35 -13.56 -1.06
N PRO A 372 7.76 -13.33 -2.32
CA PRO A 372 7.15 -13.99 -3.48
C PRO A 372 7.26 -15.52 -3.45
N LEU A 373 8.37 -16.06 -2.92
CA LEU A 373 8.54 -17.51 -2.80
C LEU A 373 7.54 -18.11 -1.82
N PHE A 374 7.29 -17.43 -0.69
CA PHE A 374 6.30 -17.88 0.28
C PHE A 374 4.89 -17.91 -0.33
N LEU A 375 4.46 -16.81 -0.95
CA LEU A 375 3.14 -16.70 -1.57
C LEU A 375 2.94 -17.75 -2.66
N LYS A 376 3.96 -17.99 -3.49
CA LYS A 376 3.96 -19.07 -4.49
C LYS A 376 3.74 -20.44 -3.85
N LEU A 377 4.54 -20.78 -2.83
CA LEU A 377 4.48 -22.08 -2.18
C LEU A 377 3.17 -22.29 -1.42
N PHE A 378 2.62 -21.23 -0.83
CA PHE A 378 1.29 -21.21 -0.24
C PHE A 378 0.22 -21.59 -1.29
N CYS A 379 0.19 -20.91 -2.43
CA CYS A 379 -0.79 -21.18 -3.49
C CYS A 379 -0.61 -22.58 -4.10
N GLU A 380 0.64 -23.00 -4.33
CA GLU A 380 0.94 -24.37 -4.77
C GLU A 380 0.45 -25.42 -3.77
N GLY A 381 0.59 -25.16 -2.46
CA GLY A 381 0.14 -26.06 -1.40
C GLY A 381 -1.38 -26.24 -1.38
N ILE A 382 -2.13 -25.14 -1.50
CA ILE A 382 -3.60 -25.16 -1.59
C ILE A 382 -4.06 -25.93 -2.83
N ASN A 383 -3.53 -25.58 -4.01
CA ASN A 383 -3.91 -26.23 -5.27
C ASN A 383 -3.57 -27.74 -5.27
N ARG A 384 -2.38 -28.14 -4.78
CA ARG A 384 -2.01 -29.56 -4.65
C ARG A 384 -2.91 -30.36 -3.71
N SER A 385 -3.52 -29.68 -2.74
CA SER A 385 -4.46 -30.30 -1.80
C SER A 385 -5.88 -30.43 -2.38
N GLY A 386 -6.10 -30.03 -3.63
CA GLY A 386 -7.41 -30.05 -4.28
C GLY A 386 -8.38 -29.01 -3.70
N LEU A 387 -7.86 -28.03 -2.97
CA LEU A 387 -8.65 -26.95 -2.39
C LEU A 387 -8.65 -25.76 -3.34
N ASN A 388 -9.80 -25.13 -3.48
CA ASN A 388 -9.99 -23.89 -4.23
C ASN A 388 -10.24 -22.68 -3.30
N ARG A 389 -10.10 -22.85 -1.98
CA ARG A 389 -10.34 -21.80 -0.98
C ARG A 389 -9.42 -21.98 0.21
N ILE A 390 -9.12 -20.89 0.88
CA ILE A 390 -8.27 -20.89 2.07
C ILE A 390 -9.09 -21.43 3.25
N PRO A 391 -8.65 -22.50 3.94
CA PRO A 391 -9.40 -23.07 5.06
C PRO A 391 -9.43 -22.12 6.28
N LYS A 392 -10.57 -22.03 6.98
CA LYS A 392 -10.71 -21.25 8.23
C LYS A 392 -10.24 -22.05 9.47
N GLY A 393 -9.62 -21.40 10.46
CA GLY A 393 -9.41 -21.93 11.84
C GLY A 393 -8.09 -22.63 12.17
N TYR A 394 -8.07 -23.85 12.78
CA TYR A 394 -6.85 -24.72 12.78
C TYR A 394 -6.37 -24.88 11.32
N GLY A 395 -7.28 -24.60 10.37
CA GLY A 395 -7.14 -24.32 8.94
C GLY A 395 -6.28 -23.15 8.46
N GLY A 396 -5.94 -22.17 9.31
CA GLY A 396 -5.19 -20.97 8.94
C GLY A 396 -3.68 -21.25 8.83
N ILE A 397 -2.86 -20.50 9.56
CA ILE A 397 -1.39 -20.61 9.46
C ILE A 397 -0.84 -21.99 9.82
N SER A 398 -1.46 -22.73 10.76
CA SER A 398 -1.02 -24.07 11.12
C SER A 398 -1.19 -25.06 9.97
N ASN A 399 -2.37 -25.10 9.36
CA ASN A 399 -2.61 -25.94 8.19
C ASN A 399 -1.80 -25.49 6.98
N ILE A 400 -1.55 -24.19 6.80
CA ILE A 400 -0.64 -23.68 5.76
C ILE A 400 0.75 -24.32 5.90
N ILE A 401 1.30 -24.28 7.12
CA ILE A 401 2.59 -24.88 7.43
C ILE A 401 2.55 -26.39 7.19
N GLU A 402 1.49 -27.07 7.63
CA GLU A 402 1.35 -28.52 7.47
C GLU A 402 1.19 -28.92 6.00
N PHE A 403 0.35 -28.23 5.21
CA PHE A 403 0.19 -28.47 3.78
C PHE A 403 1.49 -28.24 3.03
N PHE A 404 2.20 -27.15 3.35
CA PHE A 404 3.50 -26.85 2.77
C PHE A 404 4.49 -28.00 3.03
N ILE A 405 4.69 -28.37 4.29
CA ILE A 405 5.62 -29.45 4.69
C ILE A 405 5.20 -30.78 4.07
N GLN A 406 3.91 -31.13 4.11
CA GLN A 406 3.39 -32.39 3.58
C GLN A 406 3.60 -32.49 2.07
N SER A 407 3.37 -31.41 1.33
CA SER A 407 3.56 -31.40 -0.13
C SER A 407 5.02 -31.68 -0.53
N ILE A 408 5.98 -31.25 0.29
CA ILE A 408 7.41 -31.49 0.07
C ILE A 408 7.79 -32.90 0.53
N ASP A 409 7.25 -33.38 1.67
CA ASP A 409 7.45 -34.75 2.15
C ASP A 409 6.96 -35.75 1.09
N ASP A 410 5.78 -35.54 0.52
CA ASP A 410 5.21 -36.37 -0.55
C ASP A 410 6.11 -36.39 -1.80
N LYS A 411 6.66 -35.23 -2.20
CA LYS A 411 7.61 -35.15 -3.32
C LYS A 411 8.90 -35.91 -3.03
N LEU A 412 9.54 -35.63 -1.90
CA LEU A 412 10.84 -36.18 -1.54
C LEU A 412 10.76 -37.69 -1.21
N SER A 413 9.59 -38.18 -0.81
CA SER A 413 9.33 -39.60 -0.59
C SER A 413 9.40 -40.46 -1.86
N LYS A 414 9.23 -39.87 -3.06
CA LYS A 414 9.22 -40.60 -4.33
C LYS A 414 10.54 -41.34 -4.60
N PRO A 415 10.52 -42.46 -5.35
CA PRO A 415 11.72 -43.24 -5.67
C PRO A 415 12.82 -42.43 -6.39
N SER A 416 12.45 -41.44 -7.21
CA SER A 416 13.39 -40.55 -7.91
C SER A 416 14.18 -39.62 -6.98
N TYR A 417 13.70 -39.40 -5.75
CA TYR A 417 14.32 -38.54 -4.75
C TYR A 417 14.92 -39.38 -3.63
N PHE A 418 14.25 -39.51 -2.48
CA PHE A 418 14.80 -40.19 -1.30
C PHE A 418 14.20 -41.56 -1.02
N ASP A 419 13.11 -41.96 -1.68
CA ASP A 419 12.55 -43.32 -1.58
C ASP A 419 12.27 -43.81 -0.15
N TYR A 420 11.71 -42.93 0.70
CA TYR A 420 11.23 -43.32 2.03
C TYR A 420 9.70 -43.50 2.03
N PRO A 421 9.11 -44.32 2.92
CA PRO A 421 7.67 -44.55 2.93
C PRO A 421 6.88 -43.24 3.18
N SER A 422 5.92 -42.94 2.31
CA SER A 422 5.03 -41.78 2.45
C SER A 422 4.24 -41.82 3.77
N GLY A 423 3.90 -40.65 4.32
CA GLY A 423 3.16 -40.52 5.57
C GLY A 423 4.00 -40.71 6.85
N ARG A 424 5.31 -40.92 6.74
CA ARG A 424 6.21 -41.00 7.91
C ARG A 424 6.61 -39.64 8.49
N LYS A 425 6.22 -38.54 7.83
CA LYS A 425 6.46 -37.14 8.21
C LYS A 425 7.94 -36.90 8.55
N ILE A 426 8.82 -37.32 7.64
CA ILE A 426 10.27 -37.30 7.88
C ILE A 426 10.77 -35.87 8.05
N ILE A 427 10.28 -34.95 7.22
CA ILE A 427 10.65 -33.53 7.30
C ILE A 427 10.27 -32.95 8.66
N LYS A 428 9.06 -33.23 9.16
CA LYS A 428 8.59 -32.75 10.46
C LYS A 428 9.48 -33.27 11.61
N LYS A 429 9.90 -34.53 11.56
CA LYS A 429 10.84 -35.09 12.55
C LYS A 429 12.20 -34.41 12.52
N VAL A 430 12.71 -34.05 11.33
CA VAL A 430 13.95 -33.28 11.21
C VAL A 430 13.78 -31.91 11.85
N ILE A 431 12.71 -31.19 11.50
CA ILE A 431 12.37 -29.88 12.09
C ILE A 431 12.29 -29.98 13.62
N ASP A 432 11.57 -30.95 14.18
CA ASP A 432 11.45 -31.12 15.63
C ASP A 432 12.80 -31.44 16.28
N GLY A 433 13.66 -32.21 15.60
CA GLY A 433 15.03 -32.47 16.03
C GLY A 433 15.91 -31.22 16.06
N LEU A 434 15.77 -30.35 15.05
CA LEU A 434 16.43 -29.05 14.99
C LEU A 434 15.95 -28.14 16.12
N ILE A 435 14.64 -27.95 16.27
CA ILE A 435 14.03 -27.16 17.35
C ILE A 435 14.50 -27.65 18.72
N LYS A 436 14.47 -28.96 18.95
CA LYS A 436 14.94 -29.57 20.21
C LYS A 436 16.41 -29.22 20.51
N LYS A 437 17.29 -29.31 19.50
CA LYS A 437 18.71 -28.95 19.65
C LYS A 437 18.86 -27.45 19.94
N LYS A 438 18.13 -26.59 19.23
CA LYS A 438 18.12 -25.14 19.40
C LYS A 438 17.71 -24.75 20.82
N LEU A 439 16.59 -25.26 21.30
CA LEU A 439 16.05 -24.97 22.63
C LEU A 439 16.94 -25.51 23.76
N LYS A 440 17.42 -26.76 23.65
CA LYS A 440 18.26 -27.38 24.70
C LYS A 440 19.57 -26.63 24.95
N ASN A 441 20.14 -26.05 23.89
CA ASN A 441 21.45 -25.40 23.92
C ASN A 441 21.37 -23.86 23.84
N ASN A 442 20.16 -23.29 23.85
CA ASN A 442 19.90 -21.86 23.71
C ASN A 442 20.61 -21.22 22.49
N LEU A 443 20.51 -21.88 21.33
CA LEU A 443 21.19 -21.46 20.10
C LEU A 443 20.31 -20.50 19.28
N SER A 444 20.91 -19.55 18.58
CA SER A 444 20.21 -18.69 17.60
C SER A 444 20.05 -19.36 16.23
N PHE A 445 21.00 -20.21 15.84
CA PHE A 445 21.01 -21.03 14.63
C PHE A 445 21.67 -22.38 14.91
N ILE A 446 21.54 -23.35 13.99
CA ILE A 446 22.20 -24.65 14.09
C ILE A 446 23.29 -24.70 13.03
N SER A 447 24.52 -25.11 13.38
CA SER A 447 25.59 -25.23 12.37
C SER A 447 25.18 -26.20 11.27
N TYR A 448 25.74 -26.01 10.07
CA TYR A 448 25.47 -26.91 8.94
C TYR A 448 25.76 -28.37 9.30
N GLU A 449 26.85 -28.63 10.00
CA GLU A 449 27.28 -29.96 10.45
C GLU A 449 26.27 -30.59 11.41
N ASP A 450 25.86 -29.87 12.46
CA ASP A 450 24.86 -30.35 13.43
C ASP A 450 23.51 -30.64 12.74
N ALA A 451 23.08 -29.75 11.85
CA ALA A 451 21.84 -29.91 11.10
C ALA A 451 21.90 -31.12 10.15
N PHE A 452 23.06 -31.35 9.53
CA PHE A 452 23.30 -32.48 8.64
C PHE A 452 23.22 -33.79 9.42
N GLU A 453 23.88 -33.88 10.58
CA GLU A 453 23.84 -35.05 11.45
C GLU A 453 22.41 -35.38 11.90
N ILE A 454 21.63 -34.37 12.29
CA ILE A 454 20.23 -34.56 12.70
C ILE A 454 19.40 -35.10 11.52
N ALA A 455 19.51 -34.49 10.34
CA ALA A 455 18.77 -34.89 9.16
C ALA A 455 19.14 -36.31 8.69
N ASP A 456 20.43 -36.61 8.61
CA ASP A 456 20.96 -37.90 8.15
C ASP A 456 20.61 -39.04 9.13
N LYS A 457 20.69 -38.79 10.44
CA LYS A 457 20.28 -39.77 11.47
C LYS A 457 18.79 -40.12 11.41
N ILE A 458 17.94 -39.19 11.01
CA ILE A 458 16.51 -39.44 10.87
C ILE A 458 16.21 -40.16 9.56
N LEU A 459 16.80 -39.71 8.45
CA LEU A 459 16.58 -40.31 7.13
C LEU A 459 17.13 -41.73 7.04
N SER A 460 18.31 -42.00 7.60
CA SER A 460 18.98 -43.32 7.53
C SER A 460 18.16 -44.48 8.09
N LYS A 461 17.12 -44.20 8.89
CA LYS A 461 16.15 -45.21 9.36
C LYS A 461 15.18 -45.69 8.26
N PHE A 462 15.09 -44.95 7.16
CA PHE A 462 14.10 -45.16 6.09
C PHE A 462 14.70 -45.18 4.68
N SER A 463 15.89 -44.60 4.46
CA SER A 463 16.56 -44.53 3.16
C SER A 463 18.07 -44.49 3.29
N ASN A 464 18.77 -45.04 2.29
CA ASN A 464 20.24 -45.02 2.19
C ASN A 464 20.78 -43.81 1.38
N LYS A 465 19.90 -42.94 0.88
CA LYS A 465 20.30 -41.78 0.08
C LYS A 465 20.83 -40.64 0.96
N ARG A 466 21.72 -39.82 0.41
CA ARG A 466 22.45 -38.76 1.13
C ARG A 466 22.01 -37.37 0.69
N ARG A 467 22.49 -36.33 1.39
CA ARG A 467 22.22 -34.90 1.09
C ARG A 467 20.75 -34.49 1.28
N PHE A 468 20.09 -35.08 2.27
CA PHE A 468 18.71 -34.72 2.61
C PHE A 468 18.59 -33.27 3.08
N LEU A 469 19.54 -32.79 3.89
CA LEU A 469 19.58 -31.39 4.32
C LEU A 469 19.64 -30.43 3.13
N ASP A 470 20.51 -30.70 2.15
CA ASP A 470 20.62 -29.89 0.93
C ASP A 470 19.29 -29.86 0.16
N ALA A 471 18.57 -30.98 0.12
CA ALA A 471 17.25 -31.03 -0.51
C ALA A 471 16.23 -30.17 0.25
N LEU A 472 16.20 -30.22 1.58
CA LEU A 472 15.34 -29.35 2.40
C LEU A 472 15.65 -27.86 2.21
N ILE A 473 16.93 -27.51 2.02
CA ILE A 473 17.35 -26.15 1.69
C ILE A 473 16.87 -25.77 0.28
N SER A 474 17.03 -26.68 -0.69
CA SER A 474 16.64 -26.44 -2.08
C SER A 474 15.12 -26.32 -2.28
N GLU A 475 14.33 -27.03 -1.49
CA GLU A 475 12.85 -26.96 -1.51
C GLU A 475 12.30 -25.83 -0.63
N GLY A 476 13.16 -25.04 0.04
CA GLY A 476 12.73 -23.88 0.82
C GLY A 476 12.10 -24.21 2.17
N VAL A 477 12.31 -25.43 2.70
CA VAL A 477 11.92 -25.76 4.09
C VAL A 477 12.90 -25.10 5.06
N LEU A 478 14.19 -25.22 4.75
CA LEU A 478 15.28 -24.65 5.52
C LEU A 478 16.01 -23.60 4.69
N SER A 479 16.63 -22.64 5.37
CA SER A 479 17.52 -21.66 4.77
C SER A 479 18.91 -21.77 5.37
N LYS A 480 19.89 -21.33 4.59
CA LYS A 480 21.29 -21.27 4.98
C LYS A 480 21.78 -19.82 4.94
N ASN A 481 22.29 -19.34 6.06
CA ASN A 481 22.92 -18.03 6.22
C ASN A 481 24.35 -18.18 6.72
N LEU A 482 25.11 -17.09 6.61
CA LEU A 482 26.44 -16.96 7.18
C LEU A 482 26.35 -16.12 8.45
N TYR A 483 26.94 -16.62 9.53
CA TYR A 483 26.96 -15.95 10.83
C TYR A 483 28.42 -15.72 11.24
N TRP A 484 28.69 -14.58 11.85
CA TRP A 484 29.99 -14.30 12.44
C TRP A 484 30.02 -14.80 13.89
N LYS A 485 30.92 -15.74 14.19
CA LYS A 485 31.07 -16.33 15.51
C LYS A 485 32.53 -16.65 15.78
N ASP A 486 33.02 -16.28 16.97
CA ASP A 486 34.38 -16.58 17.43
C ASP A 486 35.51 -16.16 16.46
N GLY A 487 35.27 -15.11 15.66
CA GLY A 487 36.26 -14.57 14.72
C GLY A 487 36.27 -15.24 13.33
N GLU A 488 35.36 -16.19 13.10
CA GLU A 488 35.20 -16.87 11.81
C GLU A 488 33.74 -16.81 11.33
N TYR A 489 33.55 -17.01 10.03
CA TYR A 489 32.23 -17.15 9.43
C TYR A 489 31.79 -18.62 9.46
N GLU A 490 30.69 -18.90 10.16
CA GLU A 490 30.06 -20.23 10.26
C GLU A 490 28.76 -20.27 9.44
N GLU A 491 28.50 -21.39 8.76
CA GLU A 491 27.21 -21.61 8.09
C GLU A 491 26.14 -22.05 9.10
N GLY A 492 25.06 -21.28 9.19
CA GLY A 492 23.93 -21.60 10.05
C GLY A 492 22.68 -21.98 9.25
N ILE A 493 21.99 -23.00 9.74
CA ILE A 493 20.71 -23.52 9.27
C ILE A 493 19.59 -23.07 10.20
N TYR A 494 18.50 -22.61 9.58
CA TYR A 494 17.26 -22.18 10.23
C TYR A 494 16.07 -22.46 9.31
N LEU A 495 14.85 -22.35 9.83
CA LEU A 495 13.64 -22.50 9.00
C LEU A 495 13.52 -21.31 8.04
N ALA A 496 13.10 -21.55 6.80
CA ALA A 496 13.12 -20.51 5.78
C ALA A 496 12.22 -19.30 6.08
N TYR A 497 11.23 -19.49 6.96
CA TYR A 497 10.25 -18.49 7.36
C TYR A 497 10.21 -18.39 8.88
N GLU A 498 10.45 -17.20 9.43
CA GLU A 498 10.49 -16.93 10.88
C GLU A 498 9.17 -17.32 11.56
N ARG A 499 8.03 -16.93 10.97
CA ARG A 499 6.71 -17.32 11.48
C ARG A 499 6.47 -18.83 11.50
N PHE A 500 7.07 -19.58 10.57
CA PHE A 500 7.02 -21.04 10.61
C PHE A 500 7.83 -21.57 11.78
N GLU A 501 9.01 -20.99 12.00
CA GLU A 501 9.84 -21.31 13.15
C GLU A 501 9.12 -21.08 14.47
N ASP A 502 8.54 -19.91 14.67
CA ASP A 502 7.81 -19.57 15.90
C ASP A 502 6.62 -20.51 16.11
N HIS A 503 5.86 -20.77 15.05
CA HIS A 503 4.68 -21.61 15.11
C HIS A 503 5.01 -23.08 15.38
N LEU A 504 6.03 -23.62 14.70
CA LEU A 504 6.50 -25.00 14.88
C LEU A 504 7.19 -25.18 16.24
N THR A 505 7.94 -24.17 16.69
CA THR A 505 8.57 -24.14 18.02
C THR A 505 7.51 -24.13 19.12
N THR A 506 6.49 -23.28 18.99
CA THR A 506 5.36 -23.25 19.92
C THR A 506 4.64 -24.60 19.95
N SER A 507 4.37 -25.19 18.78
CA SER A 507 3.72 -26.51 18.69
C SER A 507 4.56 -27.58 19.39
N TYR A 508 5.88 -27.57 19.20
CA TYR A 508 6.81 -28.47 19.88
C TYR A 508 6.80 -28.27 21.42
N LEU A 509 6.86 -27.01 21.88
CA LEU A 509 6.82 -26.66 23.30
C LEU A 509 5.51 -27.10 23.96
N LEU A 510 4.37 -26.80 23.34
CA LEU A 510 3.06 -27.18 23.86
C LEU A 510 2.90 -28.71 23.89
N ASN A 511 3.31 -29.43 22.83
CA ASN A 511 3.29 -30.89 22.82
C ASN A 511 4.20 -31.51 23.90
N SER A 512 5.28 -30.82 24.27
CA SER A 512 6.22 -31.32 25.28
C SER A 512 5.74 -31.11 26.72
N TYR A 513 4.89 -30.10 26.97
CA TYR A 513 4.58 -29.69 28.35
C TYR A 513 3.09 -29.66 28.72
N ILE A 514 2.16 -29.57 27.76
CA ILE A 514 0.71 -29.53 28.05
C ILE A 514 0.23 -30.79 28.77
N GLU A 515 0.78 -31.95 28.45
CA GLU A 515 0.37 -33.24 29.06
C GLU A 515 1.12 -33.53 30.37
N GLU A 516 2.29 -32.93 30.58
CA GLU A 516 3.15 -33.20 31.74
C GLU A 516 2.87 -32.28 32.94
N ASP A 517 2.47 -31.02 32.69
CA ASP A 517 2.29 -29.99 33.72
C ASP A 517 0.85 -29.45 33.76
N SER A 518 0.44 -28.87 34.90
CA SER A 518 -0.83 -28.14 34.96
C SER A 518 -0.75 -26.86 34.12
N LEU A 519 -1.64 -26.72 33.14
CA LEU A 519 -1.74 -25.56 32.25
C LEU A 519 -1.76 -24.22 33.02
N ASP A 520 -2.42 -24.18 34.19
CA ASP A 520 -2.54 -22.99 35.05
C ASP A 520 -1.23 -22.56 35.73
N THR A 521 -0.18 -23.38 35.66
CA THR A 521 1.14 -23.11 36.24
C THR A 521 2.23 -22.93 35.19
N LEU A 522 2.00 -23.35 33.95
CA LEU A 522 3.01 -23.43 32.89
C LEU A 522 3.59 -22.06 32.51
N PHE A 523 2.77 -21.02 32.58
CA PHE A 523 3.10 -19.63 32.21
C PHE A 523 3.31 -18.71 33.43
N LYS A 524 3.24 -19.24 34.66
CA LYS A 524 3.48 -18.49 35.91
C LYS A 524 4.95 -18.50 36.29
N GLU A 525 5.35 -17.66 37.23
CA GLU A 525 6.72 -17.60 37.75
C GLU A 525 7.21 -19.02 38.14
N GLN A 526 8.38 -19.43 37.64
CA GLN A 526 8.96 -20.80 37.70
C GLN A 526 8.35 -21.85 36.76
N GLY A 527 7.29 -21.53 36.00
CA GLY A 527 6.74 -22.38 34.95
C GLY A 527 7.68 -22.52 33.75
N LYS A 528 7.64 -23.68 33.08
CA LYS A 528 8.57 -24.01 31.97
C LYS A 528 8.45 -23.07 30.76
N LEU A 529 7.31 -22.38 30.59
CA LEU A 529 7.08 -21.42 29.51
C LEU A 529 7.09 -19.95 29.97
N TYR A 530 7.33 -19.68 31.26
CA TYR A 530 7.36 -18.33 31.82
C TYR A 530 8.38 -17.41 31.11
N GLN A 531 9.51 -17.96 30.67
CA GLN A 531 10.56 -17.21 29.98
C GLN A 531 10.06 -16.45 28.73
N TYR A 532 9.04 -16.99 28.06
CA TYR A 532 8.44 -16.36 26.87
C TYR A 532 7.51 -15.20 27.25
N ILE A 533 7.02 -15.16 28.48
CA ILE A 533 6.25 -14.03 29.04
C ILE A 533 7.19 -12.95 29.61
N ASP A 534 8.22 -13.38 30.35
CA ASP A 534 9.16 -12.49 31.06
C ASP A 534 10.08 -11.72 30.08
N ASN A 535 10.58 -12.40 29.05
CA ASN A 535 11.35 -11.81 27.94
C ASN A 535 10.48 -11.58 26.70
N SER A 536 9.23 -11.15 26.91
CA SER A 536 8.21 -11.09 25.87
C SER A 536 8.61 -10.31 24.61
N ARG A 537 9.40 -9.23 24.73
CA ARG A 537 9.89 -8.47 23.56
C ARG A 537 10.84 -9.27 22.67
N LEU A 538 11.63 -10.18 23.24
CA LEU A 538 12.56 -11.04 22.49
C LEU A 538 11.89 -12.33 21.99
N SER A 539 10.64 -12.58 22.40
CA SER A 539 9.87 -13.80 22.10
C SER A 539 8.51 -13.48 21.45
N GLN A 540 8.38 -12.32 20.82
CA GLN A 540 7.10 -11.82 20.30
C GLN A 540 6.44 -12.82 19.35
N GLY A 541 7.17 -13.39 18.38
CA GLY A 541 6.60 -14.38 17.45
C GLY A 541 6.11 -15.67 18.13
N ILE A 542 6.82 -16.15 19.16
CA ILE A 542 6.37 -17.28 19.98
C ILE A 542 5.11 -16.90 20.78
N LEU A 543 5.03 -15.69 21.34
CA LEU A 543 3.84 -15.20 22.05
C LEU A 543 2.62 -15.07 21.15
N GLU A 544 2.79 -14.56 19.94
CA GLU A 544 1.74 -14.49 18.92
C GLU A 544 1.22 -15.90 18.61
N SER A 545 2.14 -16.83 18.37
CA SER A 545 1.80 -18.22 18.12
C SER A 545 1.15 -18.92 19.33
N LEU A 546 1.59 -18.64 20.56
CA LEU A 546 0.92 -19.11 21.78
C LEU A 546 -0.49 -18.55 21.89
N SER A 547 -0.67 -17.28 21.54
CA SER A 547 -1.98 -16.62 21.52
C SER A 547 -2.92 -17.21 20.46
N ILE A 548 -2.42 -17.93 19.46
CA ILE A 548 -3.24 -18.73 18.53
C ILE A 548 -3.49 -20.14 19.10
N GLN A 549 -2.42 -20.85 19.43
CA GLN A 549 -2.49 -22.29 19.70
C GLN A 549 -3.06 -22.65 21.08
N VAL A 550 -2.86 -21.82 22.10
CA VAL A 550 -3.37 -22.09 23.46
C VAL A 550 -4.91 -22.07 23.49
N PRO A 551 -5.60 -21.02 22.99
CA PRO A 551 -7.06 -21.02 22.90
C PRO A 551 -7.59 -22.21 22.09
N GLU A 552 -7.00 -22.49 20.93
CA GLU A 552 -7.52 -23.53 20.03
C GLU A 552 -7.33 -24.96 20.53
N ARG A 553 -6.32 -25.21 21.37
CA ARG A 553 -6.02 -26.54 21.94
C ARG A 553 -6.69 -26.78 23.28
N THR A 554 -6.88 -25.71 24.06
CA THR A 554 -7.25 -25.84 25.48
C THR A 554 -8.58 -25.16 25.83
N GLY A 555 -9.09 -24.28 24.97
CA GLY A 555 -10.24 -23.41 25.27
C GLY A 555 -9.94 -22.27 26.26
N LYS A 556 -8.73 -22.19 26.83
CA LYS A 556 -8.29 -21.07 27.68
C LYS A 556 -7.49 -20.05 26.88
N GLU A 557 -7.69 -18.77 27.18
CA GLU A 557 -6.90 -17.69 26.61
C GLU A 557 -5.53 -17.61 27.27
N LEU A 558 -4.50 -17.19 26.53
CA LEU A 558 -3.16 -17.03 27.08
C LEU A 558 -3.17 -16.08 28.28
N TYR A 559 -3.87 -14.95 28.18
CA TYR A 559 -3.96 -13.95 29.26
C TYR A 559 -4.65 -14.50 30.52
N GLU A 560 -5.49 -15.53 30.44
CA GLU A 560 -6.13 -16.17 31.60
C GLU A 560 -5.11 -16.97 32.42
N LEU A 561 -4.00 -17.39 31.80
CA LEU A 561 -2.93 -18.16 32.41
C LEU A 561 -1.81 -17.28 32.99
N LEU A 562 -1.92 -15.95 32.86
CA LEU A 562 -0.93 -14.98 33.31
C LEU A 562 -1.37 -14.24 34.59
N ASP A 563 -0.39 -13.70 35.31
CA ASP A 563 -0.64 -12.82 36.45
C ASP A 563 -1.16 -11.45 35.98
N GLU A 564 -1.94 -10.76 36.84
CA GLU A 564 -2.55 -9.45 36.51
C GLU A 564 -1.55 -8.42 35.96
N LYS A 565 -0.32 -8.39 36.50
CA LYS A 565 0.73 -7.46 36.05
C LYS A 565 1.14 -7.68 34.58
N GLN A 566 1.03 -8.90 34.08
CA GLN A 566 1.48 -9.31 32.74
C GLN A 566 0.41 -9.10 31.68
N LYS A 567 -0.86 -9.06 32.09
CA LYS A 567 -2.02 -8.85 31.19
C LYS A 567 -1.96 -7.53 30.43
N ILE A 568 -1.28 -6.52 30.97
CA ILE A 568 -1.09 -5.20 30.34
C ILE A 568 0.21 -5.07 29.53
N PHE A 569 1.03 -6.12 29.47
CA PHE A 569 2.27 -6.05 28.70
C PHE A 569 1.95 -5.85 27.23
N SER A 570 2.59 -4.87 26.60
CA SER A 570 2.32 -4.51 25.21
C SER A 570 2.47 -5.71 24.27
N SER A 571 3.47 -6.54 24.51
CA SER A 571 3.71 -7.80 23.80
C SER A 571 2.55 -8.80 23.89
N VAL A 572 1.94 -8.94 25.07
CA VAL A 572 0.78 -9.82 25.30
C VAL A 572 -0.46 -9.25 24.60
N VAL A 573 -0.72 -7.96 24.75
CA VAL A 573 -1.84 -7.27 24.09
C VAL A 573 -1.72 -7.36 22.57
N GLU A 574 -0.55 -7.03 22.01
CA GLU A 574 -0.28 -7.09 20.58
C GLU A 574 -0.40 -8.53 20.06
N SER A 575 0.11 -9.51 20.81
CA SER A 575 0.01 -10.93 20.45
C SER A 575 -1.42 -11.44 20.46
N PHE A 576 -2.23 -11.01 21.44
CA PHE A 576 -3.64 -11.31 21.48
C PHE A 576 -4.35 -10.74 20.24
N ILE A 577 -4.19 -9.44 19.97
CA ILE A 577 -4.85 -8.78 18.83
C ILE A 577 -4.44 -9.42 17.50
N SER A 578 -3.14 -9.58 17.25
CA SER A 578 -2.63 -10.15 16.00
C SER A 578 -3.08 -11.60 15.81
N SER A 579 -3.24 -12.36 16.90
CA SER A 579 -3.71 -13.75 16.83
C SER A 579 -5.16 -13.87 16.37
N LEU A 580 -6.04 -12.90 16.65
CA LEU A 580 -7.49 -13.01 16.38
C LEU A 580 -7.78 -13.24 14.88
N ILE A 581 -6.99 -12.66 13.99
CA ILE A 581 -7.10 -12.83 12.53
C ILE A 581 -6.90 -14.29 12.11
N TRP A 582 -6.12 -15.07 12.87
CA TRP A 582 -5.64 -16.40 12.49
C TRP A 582 -6.33 -17.55 13.23
N ARG A 583 -7.13 -17.24 14.25
CA ARG A 583 -7.80 -18.25 15.07
C ARG A 583 -9.04 -18.84 14.37
N LYS A 584 -9.45 -20.02 14.82
CA LYS A 584 -10.82 -20.54 14.62
C LYS A 584 -11.83 -19.50 15.08
N PRO A 585 -12.86 -19.21 14.27
CA PRO A 585 -14.01 -18.45 14.74
C PRO A 585 -14.57 -18.98 16.06
N GLY A 586 -14.71 -20.31 16.18
CA GLY A 586 -15.18 -20.96 17.41
C GLY A 586 -14.20 -20.96 18.60
N ALA A 587 -12.96 -20.48 18.43
CA ALA A 587 -12.02 -20.28 19.53
C ALA A 587 -12.00 -18.82 20.03
N ILE A 588 -12.79 -17.93 19.42
CA ILE A 588 -12.98 -16.55 19.86
C ILE A 588 -14.35 -16.50 20.56
N GLU A 589 -14.31 -16.48 21.88
CA GLU A 589 -15.51 -16.54 22.73
C GLU A 589 -15.87 -15.16 23.32
N GLU A 590 -17.11 -15.02 23.81
CA GLU A 590 -17.62 -13.78 24.42
C GLU A 590 -16.72 -13.24 25.55
N LYS A 591 -16.08 -14.13 26.33
CA LYS A 591 -15.13 -13.79 27.40
C LYS A 591 -13.95 -12.92 26.95
N THR A 592 -13.62 -12.93 25.65
CA THR A 592 -12.54 -12.10 25.12
C THR A 592 -12.87 -10.62 25.17
N LYS A 593 -14.16 -10.23 25.17
CA LYS A 593 -14.59 -8.83 25.29
C LYS A 593 -14.18 -8.21 26.62
N ASP A 594 -14.19 -8.96 27.71
CA ASP A 594 -13.80 -8.45 29.02
C ASP A 594 -12.32 -8.03 29.03
N TYR A 595 -11.48 -8.82 28.37
CA TYR A 595 -10.06 -8.49 28.21
C TYR A 595 -9.87 -7.26 27.30
N VAL A 596 -10.59 -7.21 26.18
CA VAL A 596 -10.58 -6.08 25.24
C VAL A 596 -10.99 -4.78 25.94
N ASN A 597 -12.14 -4.78 26.61
CA ASN A 597 -12.69 -3.58 27.26
C ASN A 597 -11.82 -3.09 28.42
N LYS A 598 -11.20 -4.01 29.19
CA LYS A 598 -10.42 -3.65 30.37
C LYS A 598 -8.97 -3.30 30.07
N TYR A 599 -8.32 -3.98 29.13
CA TYR A 599 -6.87 -3.89 28.92
C TYR A 599 -6.45 -3.40 27.53
N ILE A 600 -7.37 -3.29 26.57
CA ILE A 600 -7.04 -2.91 25.19
C ILE A 600 -7.61 -1.53 24.83
N LEU A 601 -8.94 -1.40 24.84
CA LEU A 601 -9.62 -0.17 24.43
C LEU A 601 -9.25 1.09 25.26
N PRO A 602 -8.93 1.00 26.56
CA PRO A 602 -8.52 2.19 27.33
C PRO A 602 -7.18 2.80 26.91
N TYR A 603 -6.37 2.09 26.12
CA TYR A 603 -5.03 2.53 25.71
C TYR A 603 -5.00 2.82 24.21
N GLU A 604 -4.53 4.00 23.83
CA GLU A 604 -4.54 4.51 22.44
C GLU A 604 -3.96 3.52 21.42
N ARG A 605 -2.77 2.96 21.68
CA ARG A 605 -2.14 1.96 20.81
C ARG A 605 -2.94 0.67 20.72
N GLY A 606 -3.53 0.22 21.84
CA GLY A 606 -4.37 -0.98 21.87
C GLY A 606 -5.67 -0.77 21.08
N PHE A 607 -6.28 0.40 21.25
CA PHE A 607 -7.46 0.84 20.51
C PHE A 607 -7.22 0.83 19.00
N ASP A 608 -6.15 1.50 18.52
CA ASP A 608 -5.80 1.52 17.10
C ASP A 608 -5.60 0.11 16.55
N LEU A 609 -4.70 -0.68 17.15
CA LEU A 609 -4.41 -2.04 16.69
C LEU A 609 -5.66 -2.94 16.68
N PHE A 610 -6.53 -2.82 17.69
CA PHE A 610 -7.76 -3.59 17.75
C PHE A 610 -8.71 -3.24 16.62
N PHE A 611 -8.93 -1.96 16.31
CA PHE A 611 -9.81 -1.58 15.21
C PHE A 611 -9.18 -1.81 13.84
N GLN A 612 -7.85 -1.74 13.69
CA GLN A 612 -7.17 -2.26 12.49
C GLN A 612 -7.44 -3.76 12.30
N MET A 613 -7.43 -4.54 13.38
CA MET A 613 -7.77 -5.96 13.34
C MET A 613 -9.25 -6.17 12.98
N VAL A 614 -10.18 -5.46 13.61
CA VAL A 614 -11.62 -5.53 13.30
C VAL A 614 -11.87 -5.28 11.81
N TYR A 615 -11.25 -4.24 11.23
CA TYR A 615 -11.39 -3.97 9.79
C TYR A 615 -10.69 -5.02 8.91
N SER A 616 -9.70 -5.75 9.44
CA SER A 616 -9.06 -6.88 8.75
C SER A 616 -9.91 -8.16 8.72
N VAL A 617 -11.01 -8.21 9.49
CA VAL A 617 -11.92 -9.36 9.56
C VAL A 617 -13.39 -8.95 9.37
N CYS A 618 -13.64 -7.68 9.04
CA CYS A 618 -14.96 -7.08 9.13
C CYS A 618 -15.99 -7.74 8.22
N THR A 619 -15.56 -8.30 7.08
CA THR A 619 -16.44 -8.92 6.08
C THR A 619 -16.64 -10.42 6.29
N ASP A 620 -15.95 -11.06 7.25
CA ASP A 620 -16.08 -12.50 7.51
C ASP A 620 -17.33 -12.77 8.37
N PRO A 621 -18.37 -13.44 7.83
CA PRO A 621 -19.59 -13.73 8.58
C PRO A 621 -19.38 -14.58 9.83
N ASP A 622 -18.37 -15.45 9.80
CA ASP A 622 -18.11 -16.37 10.90
C ASP A 622 -17.30 -15.69 12.01
N HIS A 623 -16.58 -14.60 11.73
CA HIS A 623 -15.67 -14.00 12.69
C HIS A 623 -16.41 -13.22 13.79
N PHE A 624 -16.10 -13.52 15.05
CA PHE A 624 -16.78 -12.93 16.22
C PHE A 624 -16.73 -11.38 16.26
N TYR A 625 -15.60 -10.79 15.90
CA TYR A 625 -15.39 -9.33 15.83
C TYR A 625 -15.66 -8.72 14.44
N ASN A 626 -16.48 -9.34 13.59
CA ASN A 626 -16.83 -8.78 12.29
C ASN A 626 -17.63 -7.46 12.38
N ALA A 627 -18.06 -6.93 11.23
CA ALA A 627 -18.76 -5.63 11.17
C ALA A 627 -20.07 -5.57 11.96
N ASN A 628 -20.72 -6.70 12.29
CA ASN A 628 -21.87 -6.68 13.20
C ASN A 628 -21.46 -6.34 14.63
N GLY A 629 -20.30 -6.83 15.08
CA GLY A 629 -19.69 -6.45 16.35
C GLY A 629 -19.34 -4.96 16.40
N LEU A 630 -18.68 -4.46 15.34
CA LEU A 630 -18.38 -3.05 15.18
C LEU A 630 -19.64 -2.18 15.21
N HIS A 631 -20.66 -2.56 14.44
CA HIS A 631 -21.90 -1.81 14.34
C HIS A 631 -22.63 -1.73 15.67
N ARG A 632 -22.79 -2.85 16.39
CA ARG A 632 -23.37 -2.83 17.74
C ARG A 632 -22.56 -1.98 18.71
N TYR A 633 -21.23 -2.02 18.64
CA TYR A 633 -20.38 -1.20 19.49
C TYR A 633 -20.60 0.29 19.23
N LEU A 634 -20.59 0.73 17.97
CA LEU A 634 -20.70 2.15 17.62
C LEU A 634 -22.13 2.71 17.75
N MET A 635 -23.17 1.89 17.55
CA MET A 635 -24.58 2.28 17.78
C MET A 635 -24.88 2.59 19.26
N ASN A 636 -24.10 2.06 20.20
CA ASN A 636 -24.31 2.29 21.63
C ASN A 636 -23.85 3.69 22.12
N PHE A 637 -23.14 4.44 21.28
CA PHE A 637 -22.68 5.78 21.62
C PHE A 637 -23.65 6.82 21.10
N SER A 638 -23.88 7.88 21.89
CA SER A 638 -24.46 9.11 21.34
C SER A 638 -23.50 9.74 20.32
N MET A 639 -24.00 10.54 19.38
CA MET A 639 -23.15 11.21 18.39
C MET A 639 -21.98 11.98 19.03
N PRO A 640 -22.14 12.78 20.11
CA PRO A 640 -21.01 13.43 20.79
C PRO A 640 -19.96 12.46 21.36
N ASP A 641 -20.39 11.34 21.95
CA ASP A 641 -19.46 10.35 22.52
C ASP A 641 -18.72 9.59 21.42
N ARG A 642 -19.44 9.25 20.34
CA ARG A 642 -18.85 8.63 19.15
C ARG A 642 -17.85 9.56 18.49
N ASP A 643 -18.13 10.86 18.42
CA ASP A 643 -17.20 11.83 17.84
C ASP A 643 -15.92 11.98 18.67
N GLN A 644 -16.02 11.92 20.00
CA GLN A 644 -14.87 12.01 20.91
C GLN A 644 -13.88 10.85 20.73
N ILE A 645 -14.38 9.67 20.35
CA ILE A 645 -13.56 8.45 20.29
C ILE A 645 -13.30 8.06 18.84
N TRP A 646 -14.37 7.79 18.10
CA TRP A 646 -14.32 7.22 16.76
C TRP A 646 -13.94 8.25 15.68
N THR A 647 -14.57 9.41 15.68
CA THR A 647 -14.30 10.44 14.65
C THR A 647 -12.90 11.01 14.77
N ILE A 648 -12.40 11.25 16.00
CA ILE A 648 -11.01 11.64 16.23
C ILE A 648 -10.05 10.56 15.74
N PHE A 649 -10.32 9.28 16.04
CA PHE A 649 -9.51 8.17 15.58
C PHE A 649 -9.41 8.09 14.05
N LEU A 650 -10.54 8.25 13.34
CA LEU A 650 -10.59 8.19 11.87
C LEU A 650 -9.84 9.32 11.16
N HIS A 651 -9.55 10.43 11.85
CA HIS A 651 -8.91 11.61 11.25
C HIS A 651 -7.50 11.32 10.71
N GLU A 652 -6.82 10.32 11.26
CA GLU A 652 -5.45 9.90 10.94
C GLU A 652 -5.39 8.55 10.22
N GLN A 653 -6.49 8.06 9.64
CA GLN A 653 -6.58 6.72 9.03
C GLN A 653 -6.47 6.71 7.50
N ASP A 654 -6.11 7.83 6.88
CA ASP A 654 -6.06 8.03 5.43
C ASP A 654 -4.79 7.51 4.73
N TYR A 655 -3.92 6.80 5.46
CA TYR A 655 -2.72 6.18 4.91
C TYR A 655 -3.02 4.84 4.22
N GLU A 656 -2.36 4.58 3.09
CA GLU A 656 -2.52 3.34 2.29
C GLU A 656 -2.28 2.05 3.09
N SER A 657 -1.53 2.12 4.19
CA SER A 657 -1.21 0.97 5.04
C SER A 657 -2.34 0.55 5.99
N THR A 658 -3.36 1.38 6.23
CA THR A 658 -4.42 1.07 7.22
C THR A 658 -5.38 0.01 6.70
N SER A 659 -5.94 -0.81 7.58
CA SER A 659 -6.96 -1.80 7.22
C SER A 659 -8.23 -1.15 6.66
N MET A 660 -8.55 0.06 7.10
CA MET A 660 -9.70 0.81 6.61
C MET A 660 -9.49 1.30 5.18
N PHE A 661 -8.32 1.89 4.87
CA PHE A 661 -8.00 2.29 3.51
C PHE A 661 -7.95 1.08 2.58
N ARG A 662 -7.43 -0.06 3.05
CA ARG A 662 -7.44 -1.31 2.29
C ARG A 662 -8.85 -1.83 2.02
N LEU A 663 -9.79 -1.71 2.96
CA LEU A 663 -11.21 -2.01 2.72
C LEU A 663 -11.80 -1.08 1.64
N ILE A 664 -11.51 0.23 1.71
CA ILE A 664 -11.94 1.21 0.69
C ILE A 664 -11.38 0.84 -0.68
N ASP A 665 -10.08 0.55 -0.77
CA ASP A 665 -9.39 0.24 -2.02
C ASP A 665 -9.88 -1.07 -2.65
N TRP A 666 -10.10 -2.08 -1.82
CA TRP A 666 -10.72 -3.33 -2.23
C TRP A 666 -12.15 -3.12 -2.75
N ALA A 667 -12.99 -2.40 -1.99
CA ALA A 667 -14.39 -2.22 -2.36
C ALA A 667 -14.56 -1.39 -3.64
N ARG A 668 -13.69 -0.39 -3.87
CA ARG A 668 -13.71 0.45 -5.09
C ARG A 668 -13.07 -0.19 -6.32
N SER A 669 -12.41 -1.35 -6.20
CA SER A 669 -11.76 -1.99 -7.35
C SER A 669 -12.79 -2.39 -8.42
N GLU A 670 -12.40 -2.35 -9.69
CA GLU A 670 -13.26 -2.80 -10.81
C GLU A 670 -13.33 -4.32 -10.94
N GLU A 671 -12.67 -5.07 -10.05
CA GLU A 671 -12.74 -6.53 -10.01
C GLU A 671 -14.15 -7.00 -9.64
N ASP A 672 -14.66 -7.99 -10.36
CA ASP A 672 -15.94 -8.63 -10.08
C ASP A 672 -15.94 -9.30 -8.69
N LYS A 673 -16.91 -8.91 -7.87
CA LYS A 673 -17.11 -9.37 -6.49
C LYS A 673 -18.26 -10.37 -6.35
N HIS A 674 -18.66 -11.07 -7.42
CA HIS A 674 -19.69 -12.11 -7.37
C HIS A 674 -19.39 -13.26 -6.40
N TYR A 675 -18.12 -13.45 -6.00
CA TYR A 675 -17.75 -14.41 -4.97
C TYR A 675 -18.25 -14.01 -3.56
N LEU A 676 -18.58 -12.74 -3.31
CA LEU A 676 -19.09 -12.29 -2.01
C LEU A 676 -20.53 -12.73 -1.79
N SER A 677 -20.76 -13.44 -0.69
CA SER A 677 -22.11 -13.71 -0.18
C SER A 677 -22.84 -12.39 0.14
N LYS A 678 -24.16 -12.44 0.13
CA LYS A 678 -25.00 -11.29 0.51
C LYS A 678 -24.66 -10.78 1.92
N GLU A 679 -24.43 -11.69 2.85
CA GLU A 679 -24.05 -11.36 4.23
C GLU A 679 -22.66 -10.71 4.33
N ALA A 680 -21.65 -11.24 3.65
CA ALA A 680 -20.30 -10.65 3.64
C ALA A 680 -20.31 -9.23 3.03
N ARG A 681 -21.14 -9.02 2.00
CA ARG A 681 -21.35 -7.70 1.38
C ARG A 681 -22.05 -6.73 2.32
N LEU A 682 -23.09 -7.17 3.03
CA LEU A 682 -23.75 -6.35 4.06
C LEU A 682 -22.78 -5.97 5.19
N LEU A 683 -21.94 -6.90 5.64
CA LEU A 683 -20.90 -6.62 6.63
C LEU A 683 -19.90 -5.58 6.14
N ALA A 684 -19.40 -5.72 4.91
CA ALA A 684 -18.52 -4.72 4.29
C ALA A 684 -19.21 -3.34 4.20
N ALA A 685 -20.49 -3.32 3.84
CA ALA A 685 -21.28 -2.09 3.75
C ALA A 685 -21.46 -1.42 5.11
N LYS A 686 -21.72 -2.18 6.19
CA LYS A 686 -21.76 -1.66 7.57
C LYS A 686 -20.42 -1.04 7.99
N ALA A 687 -19.31 -1.73 7.70
CA ALA A 687 -17.97 -1.23 8.03
C ALA A 687 -17.64 0.07 7.28
N LEU A 688 -17.89 0.13 5.97
CA LEU A 688 -17.71 1.35 5.18
C LEU A 688 -18.58 2.51 5.69
N SER A 689 -19.82 2.22 6.09
CA SER A 689 -20.75 3.23 6.60
C SER A 689 -20.26 3.92 7.88
N TRP A 690 -19.55 3.18 8.74
CA TRP A 690 -18.93 3.76 9.94
C TRP A 690 -17.73 4.66 9.67
N LEU A 691 -17.18 4.64 8.46
CA LEU A 691 -16.12 5.59 8.06
C LEU A 691 -16.70 6.99 7.75
N PHE A 692 -18.02 7.11 7.58
CA PHE A 692 -18.67 8.38 7.25
C PHE A 692 -18.68 9.41 8.38
N THR A 693 -18.39 9.00 9.61
CA THR A 693 -18.24 9.96 10.73
C THR A 693 -16.99 10.84 10.57
N SER A 694 -16.01 10.40 9.76
CA SER A 694 -14.72 11.08 9.60
C SER A 694 -14.87 12.52 9.12
N THR A 695 -14.07 13.41 9.71
CA THR A 695 -13.91 14.79 9.25
C THR A 695 -12.80 14.96 8.21
N ASN A 696 -12.13 13.87 7.81
CA ASN A 696 -11.26 13.84 6.65
C ASN A 696 -12.12 13.63 5.39
N ILE A 697 -12.27 14.68 4.58
CA ILE A 697 -13.21 14.71 3.45
C ILE A 697 -12.79 13.69 2.38
N ILE A 698 -11.50 13.63 2.05
CA ILE A 698 -10.98 12.71 1.02
C ILE A 698 -11.22 11.26 1.42
N PHE A 699 -10.95 10.94 2.69
CA PHE A 699 -11.17 9.60 3.23
C PHE A 699 -12.65 9.21 3.22
N ARG A 700 -13.53 10.11 3.69
CA ARG A 700 -14.98 9.91 3.68
C ARG A 700 -15.57 9.76 2.27
N ASP A 701 -15.14 10.60 1.33
CA ASP A 701 -15.60 10.54 -0.05
C ASP A 701 -15.11 9.26 -0.76
N SER A 702 -13.90 8.81 -0.44
CA SER A 702 -13.37 7.54 -0.95
C SER A 702 -14.18 6.36 -0.43
N ALA A 703 -14.53 6.35 0.87
CA ALA A 703 -15.43 5.35 1.44
C ALA A 703 -16.84 5.39 0.80
N THR A 704 -17.35 6.58 0.49
CA THR A 704 -18.67 6.74 -0.16
C THR A 704 -18.66 6.09 -1.55
N LYS A 705 -17.62 6.38 -2.36
CA LYS A 705 -17.45 5.78 -3.69
C LYS A 705 -17.24 4.26 -3.62
N ALA A 706 -16.48 3.79 -2.64
CA ALA A 706 -16.28 2.36 -2.41
C ALA A 706 -17.61 1.65 -2.08
N LEU A 707 -18.48 2.28 -1.29
CA LEU A 707 -19.80 1.74 -0.98
C LEU A 707 -20.71 1.71 -2.21
N VAL A 708 -20.66 2.72 -3.09
CA VAL A 708 -21.37 2.73 -4.37
C VAL A 708 -21.00 1.51 -5.23
N VAL A 709 -19.70 1.28 -5.43
CA VAL A 709 -19.22 0.16 -6.25
C VAL A 709 -19.54 -1.19 -5.61
N LEU A 710 -19.45 -1.30 -4.29
CA LEU A 710 -19.78 -2.53 -3.56
C LEU A 710 -21.27 -2.93 -3.69
N LEU A 711 -22.17 -1.95 -3.76
CA LEU A 711 -23.62 -2.14 -3.78
C LEU A 711 -24.22 -2.15 -5.20
N GLU A 712 -23.43 -1.83 -6.23
CA GLU A 712 -23.81 -1.96 -7.64
C GLU A 712 -24.33 -3.38 -7.92
N ASP A 713 -25.49 -3.50 -8.57
CA ASP A 713 -26.20 -4.76 -8.85
C ASP A 713 -26.67 -5.55 -7.61
N HIS A 714 -26.63 -4.96 -6.42
CA HIS A 714 -26.96 -5.62 -5.15
C HIS A 714 -27.97 -4.82 -4.32
N ILE A 715 -29.06 -4.41 -4.96
CA ILE A 715 -30.09 -3.52 -4.38
C ILE A 715 -30.73 -4.07 -3.09
N SER A 716 -30.98 -5.38 -2.96
CA SER A 716 -31.47 -5.93 -1.68
C SER A 716 -30.51 -5.72 -0.50
N THR A 717 -29.20 -5.66 -0.73
CA THR A 717 -28.22 -5.32 0.32
C THR A 717 -28.32 -3.85 0.73
N ILE A 718 -28.70 -2.94 -0.18
CA ILE A 718 -28.98 -1.53 0.13
C ILE A 718 -30.14 -1.45 1.13
N ARG A 719 -31.23 -2.16 0.85
CA ARG A 719 -32.41 -2.19 1.74
C ARG A 719 -32.04 -2.69 3.14
N GLU A 720 -31.29 -3.78 3.24
CA GLU A 720 -30.82 -4.31 4.52
C GLU A 720 -29.89 -3.33 5.27
N LEU A 721 -29.01 -2.65 4.55
CA LEU A 721 -28.15 -1.62 5.15
C LEU A 721 -28.96 -0.46 5.74
N LEU A 722 -29.99 0.01 5.02
CA LEU A 722 -30.86 1.07 5.52
C LEU A 722 -31.64 0.65 6.78
N ILE A 723 -32.11 -0.60 6.85
CA ILE A 723 -32.77 -1.15 8.04
C ILE A 723 -31.82 -1.14 9.25
N GLU A 724 -30.57 -1.54 9.04
CA GLU A 724 -29.56 -1.62 10.12
C GLU A 724 -29.18 -0.23 10.66
N PHE A 725 -29.31 0.82 9.85
CA PHE A 725 -28.99 2.20 10.24
C PHE A 725 -30.22 3.08 10.50
N GLU A 726 -31.45 2.54 10.52
CA GLU A 726 -32.69 3.32 10.70
C GLU A 726 -32.66 4.17 11.99
N GLY A 727 -32.04 3.67 13.06
CA GLY A 727 -31.94 4.33 14.36
C GLY A 727 -30.67 5.18 14.60
N ILE A 728 -29.88 5.48 13.56
CA ILE A 728 -28.64 6.25 13.72
C ILE A 728 -28.92 7.71 14.12
N ASP A 729 -28.27 8.20 15.17
CA ASP A 729 -28.40 9.59 15.66
C ASP A 729 -27.37 10.56 15.02
N ASP A 730 -26.67 10.12 13.98
CA ASP A 730 -25.64 10.88 13.25
C ASP A 730 -26.07 11.13 11.79
N PRO A 731 -26.63 12.32 11.47
CA PRO A 731 -27.08 12.64 10.13
C PRO A 731 -25.98 12.59 9.06
N TYR A 732 -24.72 12.78 9.41
CA TYR A 732 -23.59 12.67 8.49
C TYR A 732 -23.42 11.23 7.95
N VAL A 733 -23.68 10.23 8.79
CA VAL A 733 -23.63 8.82 8.39
C VAL A 733 -24.82 8.49 7.50
N TYR A 734 -26.04 8.83 7.94
CA TYR A 734 -27.25 8.46 7.22
C TYR A 734 -27.33 9.11 5.84
N GLU A 735 -26.95 10.39 5.73
CA GLU A 735 -26.83 11.10 4.47
C GLU A 735 -25.92 10.38 3.47
N ARG A 736 -24.75 9.92 3.93
CA ARG A 736 -23.77 9.26 3.06
C ARG A 736 -24.16 7.84 2.68
N ILE A 737 -24.88 7.13 3.54
CA ILE A 737 -25.51 5.85 3.18
C ILE A 737 -26.51 6.07 2.04
N PHE A 738 -27.41 7.06 2.15
CA PHE A 738 -28.37 7.37 1.10
C PHE A 738 -27.71 7.88 -0.19
N ALA A 739 -26.65 8.68 -0.08
CA ALA A 739 -25.88 9.11 -1.25
C ALA A 739 -25.26 7.93 -2.00
N ALA A 740 -24.65 6.99 -1.27
CA ALA A 740 -24.07 5.79 -1.83
C ALA A 740 -25.14 4.85 -2.41
N ALA A 741 -26.27 4.68 -1.72
CA ALA A 741 -27.42 3.93 -2.19
C ALA A 741 -27.94 4.46 -3.53
N TYR A 742 -28.13 5.78 -3.64
CA TYR A 742 -28.58 6.40 -4.89
C TYR A 742 -27.57 6.20 -6.01
N GLY A 743 -26.27 6.40 -5.74
CA GLY A 743 -25.21 6.15 -6.72
C GLY A 743 -25.16 4.71 -7.20
N ALA A 744 -25.34 3.73 -6.31
CA ALA A 744 -25.37 2.32 -6.64
C ALA A 744 -26.58 1.95 -7.49
N VAL A 745 -27.78 2.44 -7.13
CA VAL A 745 -29.01 2.22 -7.90
C VAL A 745 -28.89 2.78 -9.33
N LEU A 746 -28.32 3.96 -9.50
CA LEU A 746 -28.11 4.56 -10.83
C LEU A 746 -27.14 3.76 -11.71
N ARG A 747 -26.17 3.07 -11.09
CA ARG A 747 -25.16 2.26 -11.78
C ARG A 747 -25.57 0.81 -12.00
N SER A 748 -26.63 0.35 -11.33
CA SER A 748 -27.06 -1.04 -11.40
C SER A 748 -27.80 -1.33 -12.69
N ASP A 749 -27.44 -2.46 -13.32
CA ASP A 749 -28.18 -3.08 -14.40
C ASP A 749 -29.26 -4.04 -13.85
N LYS A 750 -29.02 -4.63 -12.67
CA LYS A 750 -29.96 -5.53 -11.97
C LYS A 750 -30.88 -4.74 -11.04
N LEU A 751 -32.15 -4.60 -11.45
CA LEU A 751 -33.14 -3.74 -10.80
C LEU A 751 -34.26 -4.51 -10.10
N GLU A 752 -34.14 -5.83 -9.92
CA GLU A 752 -35.23 -6.68 -9.41
C GLU A 752 -35.70 -6.28 -8.00
N ASP A 753 -34.77 -5.86 -7.13
CA ASP A 753 -35.08 -5.45 -5.76
C ASP A 753 -35.41 -3.94 -5.62
N LEU A 754 -35.49 -3.19 -6.74
CA LEU A 754 -35.70 -1.73 -6.72
C LEU A 754 -37.10 -1.34 -6.23
N GLU A 755 -38.11 -2.15 -6.53
CA GLU A 755 -39.48 -1.95 -6.03
C GLU A 755 -39.51 -2.04 -4.50
N ASP A 756 -38.96 -3.12 -3.93
CA ASP A 756 -38.92 -3.37 -2.47
C ASP A 756 -38.12 -2.28 -1.73
N LEU A 757 -37.00 -1.83 -2.30
CA LEU A 757 -36.23 -0.71 -1.76
C LEU A 757 -37.06 0.57 -1.76
N SER A 758 -37.77 0.86 -2.85
CA SER A 758 -38.56 2.08 -3.00
C SER A 758 -39.75 2.11 -2.04
N ILE A 759 -40.47 0.99 -1.88
CA ILE A 759 -41.55 0.85 -0.91
C ILE A 759 -41.03 1.09 0.50
N TYR A 760 -39.90 0.45 0.85
CA TYR A 760 -39.27 0.64 2.15
C TYR A 760 -38.91 2.11 2.42
N ILE A 761 -38.31 2.80 1.45
CA ILE A 761 -37.96 4.23 1.58
C ILE A 761 -39.22 5.09 1.75
N VAL A 762 -40.27 4.84 0.97
CA VAL A 762 -41.54 5.57 1.10
C VAL A 762 -42.13 5.41 2.50
N ASP A 763 -42.15 4.18 3.01
CA ASP A 763 -42.78 3.88 4.29
C ASP A 763 -41.94 4.39 5.48
N SER A 764 -40.61 4.26 5.42
CA SER A 764 -39.69 4.63 6.52
C SER A 764 -39.32 6.13 6.55
N ILE A 765 -39.26 6.81 5.40
CA ILE A 765 -38.83 8.22 5.32
C ILE A 765 -40.00 9.18 5.11
N PHE A 766 -40.96 8.86 4.24
CA PHE A 766 -41.97 9.81 3.77
C PHE A 766 -43.36 9.64 4.41
N LYS A 767 -43.77 8.40 4.72
CA LYS A 767 -45.04 8.08 5.41
C LYS A 767 -44.92 8.05 6.94
N VAL A 768 -44.20 9.00 7.49
CA VAL A 768 -44.04 9.17 8.94
C VAL A 768 -44.67 10.49 9.38
N ASP A 769 -44.84 10.66 10.70
CA ASP A 769 -45.44 11.89 11.26
C ASP A 769 -44.52 13.12 11.06
N GLU A 770 -43.21 12.93 11.22
CA GLU A 770 -42.18 13.92 10.93
C GLU A 770 -41.12 13.30 10.01
N VAL A 771 -41.04 13.80 8.77
CA VAL A 771 -40.08 13.34 7.76
C VAL A 771 -38.67 13.71 8.21
N TYR A 772 -37.72 12.79 8.13
CA TYR A 772 -36.34 12.95 8.63
C TYR A 772 -35.71 14.29 8.22
N THR A 773 -35.36 15.14 9.18
CA THR A 773 -35.02 16.56 8.97
C THR A 773 -33.58 16.78 8.50
N ASN A 774 -33.19 16.11 7.42
CA ASN A 774 -31.97 16.43 6.66
C ASN A 774 -32.35 16.54 5.17
N VAL A 775 -32.11 17.72 4.59
CA VAL A 775 -32.52 18.04 3.22
C VAL A 775 -31.88 17.12 2.16
N LEU A 776 -30.64 16.69 2.37
CA LEU A 776 -29.92 15.81 1.44
C LEU A 776 -30.39 14.36 1.55
N VAL A 777 -30.63 13.85 2.76
CA VAL A 777 -31.22 12.52 2.97
C VAL A 777 -32.54 12.40 2.20
N ARG A 778 -33.42 13.39 2.36
CA ARG A 778 -34.72 13.43 1.64
C ARG A 778 -34.54 13.50 0.13
N ASP A 779 -33.56 14.28 -0.36
CA ASP A 779 -33.27 14.36 -1.80
C ASP A 779 -32.80 13.01 -2.37
N TYR A 780 -31.83 12.36 -1.73
CA TYR A 780 -31.36 11.04 -2.15
C TYR A 780 -32.46 9.98 -2.09
N ALA A 781 -33.23 9.94 -1.01
CA ALA A 781 -34.36 9.04 -0.83
C ALA A 781 -35.41 9.25 -1.94
N ARG A 782 -35.80 10.50 -2.21
CA ARG A 782 -36.72 10.85 -3.31
C ARG A 782 -36.17 10.40 -4.65
N ASN A 783 -34.90 10.70 -4.95
CA ASN A 783 -34.32 10.39 -6.25
C ASN A 783 -34.24 8.88 -6.52
N ILE A 784 -34.03 8.04 -5.50
CA ILE A 784 -34.10 6.57 -5.64
C ILE A 784 -35.52 6.16 -6.09
N VAL A 785 -36.54 6.70 -5.42
CA VAL A 785 -37.95 6.39 -5.71
C VAL A 785 -38.38 6.93 -7.08
N GLU A 786 -38.01 8.17 -7.42
CA GLU A 786 -38.29 8.75 -8.74
C GLU A 786 -37.58 8.01 -9.87
N TYR A 787 -36.37 7.50 -9.62
CA TYR A 787 -35.68 6.63 -10.58
C TYR A 787 -36.40 5.30 -10.77
N ALA A 788 -36.94 4.70 -9.69
CA ALA A 788 -37.78 3.50 -9.79
C ALA A 788 -39.05 3.74 -10.62
N ILE A 789 -39.69 4.90 -10.44
CA ILE A 789 -40.84 5.31 -11.26
C ILE A 789 -40.42 5.49 -12.73
N TYR A 790 -39.30 6.17 -12.99
CA TYR A 790 -38.76 6.36 -14.34
C TYR A 790 -38.46 5.03 -15.04
N LYS A 791 -37.98 4.03 -14.30
CA LYS A 791 -37.73 2.66 -14.80
C LYS A 791 -39.00 1.82 -14.92
N ASN A 792 -40.17 2.35 -14.54
CA ASN A 792 -41.44 1.62 -14.45
C ASN A 792 -41.37 0.40 -13.51
N SER A 793 -40.50 0.46 -12.49
CA SER A 793 -40.35 -0.59 -11.47
C SER A 793 -41.40 -0.48 -10.36
N ILE A 794 -41.99 0.70 -10.17
CA ILE A 794 -43.03 0.95 -9.17
C ILE A 794 -44.03 1.98 -9.70
N ASN A 795 -45.28 1.88 -9.26
CA ASN A 795 -46.30 2.91 -9.46
C ASN A 795 -46.75 3.45 -8.09
N ILE A 796 -46.53 4.75 -7.84
CA ILE A 796 -46.90 5.41 -6.59
C ILE A 796 -48.08 6.33 -6.84
N GLU A 797 -49.20 6.07 -6.17
CA GLU A 797 -50.32 7.00 -6.13
C GLU A 797 -49.97 8.22 -5.27
N GLY A 798 -50.05 9.42 -5.85
CA GLY A 798 -49.78 10.68 -5.14
C GLY A 798 -48.30 11.01 -4.97
N LEU A 799 -47.62 11.37 -6.07
CA LEU A 799 -46.21 11.78 -6.10
C LEU A 799 -45.86 12.92 -5.12
N GLU A 800 -46.86 13.68 -4.68
CA GLU A 800 -46.70 14.74 -3.68
C GLU A 800 -46.16 14.21 -2.34
N ILE A 801 -46.33 12.91 -2.02
CA ILE A 801 -45.81 12.35 -0.77
C ILE A 801 -44.28 12.26 -0.73
N ILE A 802 -43.66 12.09 -1.90
CA ILE A 802 -42.21 11.99 -2.06
C ILE A 802 -41.60 13.29 -2.59
N ARG A 803 -42.36 14.38 -2.65
CA ARG A 803 -41.90 15.69 -3.12
C ARG A 803 -42.16 16.75 -2.04
N PRO A 804 -41.27 17.74 -1.89
CA PRO A 804 -41.51 18.87 -0.98
C PRO A 804 -42.74 19.68 -1.43
N PRO A 805 -43.47 20.33 -0.49
CA PRO A 805 -43.18 20.38 0.94
C PRO A 805 -43.53 19.09 1.70
N TYR A 806 -42.64 18.63 2.58
CA TYR A 806 -42.83 17.46 3.42
C TYR A 806 -43.44 17.81 4.78
N LYS A 807 -43.82 16.80 5.57
CA LYS A 807 -44.29 16.99 6.94
C LYS A 807 -43.10 17.20 7.88
N SER A 808 -42.80 18.44 8.25
CA SER A 808 -41.86 18.73 9.33
C SER A 808 -42.25 19.97 10.12
N SER A 809 -41.91 19.98 11.40
CA SER A 809 -42.22 21.11 12.28
C SER A 809 -41.21 22.25 12.10
N PHE A 810 -41.69 23.50 12.15
CA PHE A 810 -40.86 24.70 12.14
C PHE A 810 -41.05 25.50 13.42
N PRO A 811 -39.98 26.01 14.06
CA PRO A 811 -40.08 26.71 15.33
C PRO A 811 -40.88 28.02 15.20
N SER A 812 -41.72 28.31 16.20
CA SER A 812 -42.49 29.56 16.25
C SER A 812 -41.69 30.77 16.74
N THR A 813 -40.55 30.54 17.39
CA THR A 813 -39.67 31.60 17.92
C THR A 813 -38.21 31.22 17.75
N PHE A 814 -37.38 32.20 17.42
CA PHE A 814 -35.93 32.02 17.28
C PHE A 814 -35.17 32.55 18.50
N PRO A 815 -34.01 31.97 18.86
CA PRO A 815 -33.16 32.51 19.91
C PRO A 815 -32.62 33.89 19.54
N THR A 816 -32.52 34.76 20.54
CA THR A 816 -31.89 36.07 20.41
C THR A 816 -30.36 35.95 20.37
N ASN A 817 -29.71 36.99 19.87
CA ASN A 817 -28.25 37.10 19.87
C ASN A 817 -27.64 36.94 21.27
N ALA A 818 -28.29 37.51 22.29
CA ALA A 818 -27.83 37.42 23.67
C ALA A 818 -27.91 35.98 24.21
N GLU A 819 -28.96 35.22 23.86
CA GLU A 819 -29.09 33.81 24.24
C GLU A 819 -28.02 32.94 23.59
N ILE A 820 -27.68 33.20 22.32
CA ILE A 820 -26.62 32.45 21.61
C ILE A 820 -25.23 32.86 22.09
N ASP A 821 -25.00 34.15 22.34
CA ASP A 821 -23.72 34.63 22.86
C ASP A 821 -23.47 34.15 24.31
N ALA A 822 -24.50 33.72 25.03
CA ALA A 822 -24.37 33.11 26.36
C ALA A 822 -23.66 31.74 26.34
N TYR A 823 -23.60 31.05 25.20
CA TYR A 823 -22.75 29.85 25.04
C TYR A 823 -21.25 30.21 24.98
N LYS A 824 -20.89 31.47 24.77
CA LYS A 824 -19.49 31.86 24.58
C LYS A 824 -18.71 31.82 25.90
N PHE A 825 -17.54 31.19 25.89
CA PHE A 825 -16.58 31.29 26.99
C PHE A 825 -15.84 32.62 26.93
N ASP A 826 -15.78 33.35 28.05
CA ASP A 826 -15.01 34.59 28.14
C ASP A 826 -13.51 34.32 28.10
N TYR A 827 -12.87 34.64 26.98
CA TYR A 827 -11.44 34.48 26.75
C TYR A 827 -10.55 35.37 27.64
N LYS A 828 -11.15 36.35 28.34
CA LYS A 828 -10.45 37.17 29.35
C LYS A 828 -10.54 36.58 30.75
N SER A 829 -11.37 35.56 30.97
CA SER A 829 -11.49 34.88 32.26
C SER A 829 -10.19 34.15 32.61
N LYS A 830 -9.83 34.13 33.90
CA LYS A 830 -8.68 33.36 34.40
C LYS A 830 -8.88 31.84 34.27
N ASP A 831 -10.13 31.39 34.23
CA ASP A 831 -10.50 29.98 34.10
C ASP A 831 -10.67 29.54 32.63
N PHE A 832 -10.36 30.44 31.67
CA PHE A 832 -10.42 30.10 30.25
C PHE A 832 -9.32 29.09 29.89
N LYS A 833 -9.74 27.96 29.31
CA LYS A 833 -8.84 26.93 28.80
C LYS A 833 -8.77 27.06 27.27
N ASP A 834 -7.60 26.88 26.68
CA ASP A 834 -7.39 27.11 25.24
C ASP A 834 -8.33 26.30 24.35
N TYR A 835 -8.71 25.08 24.76
CA TYR A 835 -9.66 24.25 24.01
C TYR A 835 -11.11 24.79 24.00
N PHE A 836 -11.47 25.76 24.87
CA PHE A 836 -12.76 26.46 24.79
C PHE A 836 -12.92 27.28 23.50
N TRP A 837 -11.81 27.55 22.80
CA TRP A 837 -11.87 28.12 21.47
C TRP A 837 -12.62 27.25 20.45
N GLY A 838 -12.72 25.93 20.64
CA GLY A 838 -13.52 25.06 19.76
C GLY A 838 -14.98 25.51 19.67
N GLN A 839 -15.62 25.70 20.83
CA GLN A 839 -17.01 26.20 20.92
C GLN A 839 -17.14 27.66 20.46
N ASN A 840 -16.24 28.54 20.91
CA ASN A 840 -16.26 29.95 20.49
C ASN A 840 -16.09 30.09 18.96
N SER A 841 -15.34 29.18 18.33
CA SER A 841 -15.16 29.16 16.88
C SER A 841 -16.43 28.76 16.13
N ILE A 842 -17.28 27.88 16.69
CA ILE A 842 -18.60 27.59 16.12
C ILE A 842 -19.44 28.87 16.09
N LEU A 843 -19.58 29.53 17.24
CA LEU A 843 -20.37 30.75 17.37
C LEU A 843 -19.90 31.84 16.41
N HIS A 844 -18.59 32.12 16.38
CA HIS A 844 -18.02 33.09 15.46
C HIS A 844 -18.24 32.69 13.99
N SER A 845 -18.03 31.41 13.67
CA SER A 845 -18.17 30.91 12.30
C SER A 845 -19.61 30.94 11.79
N MET A 846 -20.62 30.94 12.66
CA MET A 846 -22.04 30.99 12.29
C MET A 846 -22.59 32.41 12.10
N VAL A 847 -21.82 33.46 12.44
CA VAL A 847 -22.29 34.85 12.30
C VAL A 847 -22.52 35.18 10.82
N THR A 848 -23.74 35.57 10.47
CA THR A 848 -24.14 36.00 9.11
C THR A 848 -23.68 37.44 8.83
N GLU A 849 -23.83 37.93 7.59
CA GLU A 849 -23.25 39.22 7.15
C GLU A 849 -23.53 40.41 8.08
N TYR A 850 -24.74 40.47 8.63
CA TYR A 850 -25.22 41.54 9.53
C TYR A 850 -25.60 41.06 10.93
N GLY A 851 -25.40 39.78 11.24
CA GLY A 851 -25.92 39.15 12.47
C GLY A 851 -25.33 39.69 13.79
N ARG A 852 -24.16 40.33 13.74
CA ARG A 852 -23.54 41.04 14.88
C ARG A 852 -23.04 42.44 14.48
N GLY A 853 -23.76 43.12 13.59
CA GLY A 853 -23.39 44.43 13.05
C GLY A 853 -22.54 44.34 11.78
N VAL A 854 -22.03 45.48 11.30
CA VAL A 854 -21.35 45.57 10.00
C VAL A 854 -19.91 45.04 10.08
N GLY A 855 -19.58 44.07 9.23
CA GLY A 855 -18.19 43.64 8.98
C GLY A 855 -17.61 42.64 9.98
N SER A 856 -18.44 41.95 10.76
CA SER A 856 -18.02 40.98 11.79
C SER A 856 -18.62 39.58 11.59
N TYR A 857 -18.71 39.10 10.33
CA TYR A 857 -19.28 37.80 9.97
C TYR A 857 -18.25 36.66 9.96
N GLY A 858 -18.74 35.41 10.07
CA GLY A 858 -17.96 34.20 9.86
C GLY A 858 -18.16 33.64 8.44
N ASP A 859 -17.13 33.02 7.86
CA ASP A 859 -17.19 32.53 6.48
C ASP A 859 -18.32 31.52 6.23
N PHE A 860 -18.51 30.56 7.15
CA PHE A 860 -19.62 29.61 7.02
C PHE A 860 -20.97 30.31 7.16
N GLY A 861 -21.11 31.21 8.14
CA GLY A 861 -22.34 31.98 8.37
C GLY A 861 -22.73 32.80 7.15
N ARG A 862 -21.79 33.52 6.53
CA ARG A 862 -22.06 34.37 5.37
C ARG A 862 -22.15 33.59 4.05
N TYR A 863 -21.12 32.84 3.69
CA TYR A 863 -21.00 32.29 2.34
C TYR A 863 -21.67 30.92 2.18
N THR A 864 -22.02 30.26 3.27
CA THR A 864 -22.68 28.94 3.24
C THR A 864 -24.09 29.02 3.79
N PHE A 865 -24.26 29.45 5.04
CA PHE A 865 -25.54 29.43 5.72
C PHE A 865 -26.50 30.50 5.17
N ASP A 866 -26.11 31.76 5.21
CA ASP A 866 -26.91 32.89 4.70
C ASP A 866 -27.20 32.72 3.20
N SER A 867 -26.18 32.35 2.41
CA SER A 867 -26.35 32.03 0.99
C SER A 867 -27.40 30.94 0.71
N ALA A 868 -27.46 29.89 1.54
CA ALA A 868 -28.44 28.82 1.36
C ALA A 868 -29.88 29.24 1.73
N MET A 869 -30.04 30.28 2.54
CA MET A 869 -31.34 30.79 3.00
C MET A 869 -31.81 32.03 2.23
N TYR A 870 -30.98 32.56 1.33
CA TYR A 870 -31.14 33.86 0.69
C TYR A 870 -32.51 34.06 0.01
N ASP A 871 -33.10 32.99 -0.53
CA ASP A 871 -34.38 33.06 -1.24
C ASP A 871 -35.60 33.09 -0.32
N TRP A 872 -35.46 32.84 0.97
CA TRP A 872 -36.55 32.97 1.95
C TRP A 872 -36.57 34.38 2.54
N ALA A 873 -36.91 35.36 1.69
CA ALA A 873 -36.83 36.79 1.99
C ALA A 873 -37.64 37.26 3.23
N ASP A 874 -38.59 36.46 3.70
CA ASP A 874 -39.41 36.75 4.89
C ASP A 874 -38.68 36.41 6.20
N PHE A 875 -37.49 35.81 6.14
CA PHE A 875 -36.69 35.40 7.30
C PHE A 875 -35.36 36.14 7.35
N ASP A 876 -34.96 36.55 8.55
CA ASP A 876 -33.59 36.99 8.81
C ASP A 876 -32.68 35.75 8.94
N ALA A 877 -31.65 35.66 8.10
CA ALA A 877 -30.68 34.59 8.15
C ALA A 877 -29.96 34.50 9.51
N ASN A 878 -29.82 35.60 10.25
CA ASN A 878 -29.28 35.60 11.60
C ASN A 878 -30.19 34.85 12.58
N ASP A 879 -31.51 35.00 12.49
CA ASP A 879 -32.46 34.29 13.37
C ASP A 879 -32.42 32.79 13.11
N LEU A 880 -32.34 32.40 11.83
CA LEU A 880 -32.16 31.01 11.42
C LEU A 880 -30.80 30.45 11.86
N SER A 881 -29.73 31.26 11.79
CA SER A 881 -28.40 30.88 12.27
C SER A 881 -28.35 30.71 13.79
N ASN A 882 -29.05 31.57 14.54
CA ASN A 882 -29.22 31.42 15.97
C ASN A 882 -29.97 30.12 16.31
N TYR A 883 -31.02 29.79 15.55
CA TYR A 883 -31.69 28.49 15.69
C TYR A 883 -30.76 27.32 15.40
N ALA A 884 -29.95 27.39 14.33
CA ALA A 884 -28.94 26.38 14.04
C ALA A 884 -27.92 26.22 15.18
N CYS A 885 -27.46 27.32 15.79
CA CYS A 885 -26.58 27.26 16.96
C CYS A 885 -27.25 26.57 18.15
N LYS A 886 -28.54 26.86 18.39
CA LYS A 886 -29.32 26.15 19.41
C LYS A 886 -29.41 24.64 19.10
N LEU A 887 -29.63 24.24 17.84
CA LEU A 887 -29.60 22.82 17.45
C LEU A 887 -28.25 22.18 17.76
N ILE A 888 -27.14 22.83 17.39
CA ILE A 888 -25.77 22.34 17.63
C ILE A 888 -25.53 22.04 19.12
N PHE A 889 -25.90 22.96 20.01
CA PHE A 889 -25.59 22.82 21.43
C PHE A 889 -26.64 22.04 22.23
N ASN A 890 -27.92 22.09 21.86
CA ASN A 890 -28.99 21.47 22.66
C ASN A 890 -29.46 20.14 22.10
N GLU A 891 -29.66 20.04 20.78
CA GLU A 891 -30.19 18.82 20.15
C GLU A 891 -29.06 17.84 19.83
N TYR A 892 -28.05 18.31 19.09
CA TYR A 892 -26.89 17.51 18.70
C TYR A 892 -25.82 17.44 19.79
N LYS A 893 -25.92 18.29 20.82
CA LYS A 893 -25.11 18.23 22.05
C LYS A 893 -23.60 18.29 21.80
N TYR A 894 -23.14 19.19 20.92
CA TYR A 894 -21.72 19.51 20.84
C TYR A 894 -21.18 19.84 22.24
N ASP A 895 -20.06 19.22 22.62
CA ASP A 895 -19.50 19.34 23.96
C ASP A 895 -18.03 19.74 23.86
N VAL A 896 -17.72 20.96 24.30
CA VAL A 896 -16.37 21.51 24.26
C VAL A 896 -15.37 20.71 25.09
N GLU A 897 -15.82 20.04 26.16
CA GLU A 897 -14.95 19.20 27.00
C GLU A 897 -14.55 17.91 26.26
N LYS A 898 -15.38 17.46 25.30
CA LYS A 898 -15.10 16.29 24.47
C LYS A 898 -14.35 16.65 23.19
N HIS A 899 -14.79 17.70 22.50
CA HIS A 899 -14.39 18.00 21.12
C HIS A 899 -13.41 19.17 21.02
N GLY A 900 -13.42 20.09 21.99
CA GLY A 900 -12.69 21.35 21.90
C GLY A 900 -11.18 21.18 21.73
N GLY A 901 -10.59 20.16 22.37
CA GLY A 901 -9.17 19.86 22.25
C GLY A 901 -8.77 19.46 20.83
N PHE A 902 -9.59 18.65 20.17
CA PHE A 902 -9.38 18.28 18.76
C PHE A 902 -9.65 19.46 17.83
N ASP A 903 -10.78 20.14 17.98
CA ASP A 903 -11.16 21.30 17.16
C ASP A 903 -10.12 22.42 17.20
N ARG A 904 -9.42 22.56 18.32
CA ARG A 904 -8.37 23.56 18.51
C ARG A 904 -7.08 23.23 17.77
N ASN A 905 -6.75 21.94 17.66
CA ASN A 905 -5.47 21.43 17.17
C ASN A 905 -5.53 20.94 15.72
N VAL A 906 -6.72 20.66 15.18
CA VAL A 906 -6.90 20.32 13.77
C VAL A 906 -6.42 21.48 12.90
N ASN A 907 -5.38 21.22 12.13
CA ASN A 907 -4.94 22.12 11.09
C ASN A 907 -5.88 21.92 9.90
N SER A 908 -6.64 22.96 9.52
CA SER A 908 -7.67 22.89 8.47
C SER A 908 -7.12 22.70 7.04
N GLY A 909 -5.85 22.30 6.91
CA GLY A 909 -5.14 22.30 5.64
C GLY A 909 -5.11 23.70 5.01
N ASN A 910 -4.75 23.76 3.73
CA ASN A 910 -4.87 24.99 2.95
C ASN A 910 -6.37 25.36 2.81
N ARG A 911 -6.74 26.63 3.00
CA ARG A 911 -8.14 27.14 2.90
C ARG A 911 -8.83 26.81 1.56
N TYR A 912 -8.07 26.39 0.57
CA TYR A 912 -8.54 26.00 -0.77
C TYR A 912 -8.83 24.50 -0.93
N ASN A 913 -8.15 23.61 -0.18
CA ASN A 913 -8.34 22.17 -0.34
C ASN A 913 -9.32 21.57 0.69
N ASN A 914 -9.48 22.20 1.86
CA ASN A 914 -10.38 21.77 2.96
C ASN A 914 -10.35 20.26 3.24
N GLU A 915 -9.18 19.61 3.15
CA GLU A 915 -9.08 18.14 3.17
C GLU A 915 -9.50 17.55 4.52
N LYS A 916 -9.32 18.32 5.60
CA LYS A 916 -9.60 17.92 6.98
C LYS A 916 -10.38 19.02 7.71
N GLU A 917 -11.53 18.65 8.29
CA GLU A 917 -12.42 19.54 9.03
C GLU A 917 -12.34 19.32 10.55
N ARG A 918 -12.72 20.35 11.31
CA ARG A 918 -12.98 20.24 12.76
C ARG A 918 -14.35 19.60 13.02
N ILE A 919 -14.54 18.93 14.16
CA ILE A 919 -15.83 18.32 14.53
C ILE A 919 -16.93 19.40 14.59
N GLY A 920 -16.64 20.59 15.13
CA GLY A 920 -17.63 21.67 15.15
C GLY A 920 -18.13 22.08 13.76
N LYS A 921 -17.35 21.87 12.68
CA LYS A 921 -17.79 22.12 11.29
C LYS A 921 -18.79 21.06 10.82
N LYS A 922 -18.58 19.79 11.16
CA LYS A 922 -19.58 18.71 10.96
C LYS A 922 -20.93 19.09 11.57
N TYR A 923 -20.94 19.61 12.81
CA TYR A 923 -22.19 19.99 13.50
C TYR A 923 -22.87 21.19 12.83
N GLN A 924 -22.09 22.14 12.29
CA GLN A 924 -22.62 23.25 11.51
C GLN A 924 -23.31 22.79 10.22
N TRP A 925 -22.73 21.83 9.50
CA TRP A 925 -23.36 21.23 8.32
C TRP A 925 -24.65 20.50 8.65
N ILE A 926 -24.64 19.68 9.71
CA ILE A 926 -25.83 18.97 10.18
C ILE A 926 -26.96 19.96 10.49
N ALA A 927 -26.67 21.02 11.26
CA ALA A 927 -27.67 22.03 11.61
C ALA A 927 -28.17 22.83 10.40
N LEU A 928 -27.30 23.16 9.44
CA LEU A 928 -27.69 23.82 8.19
C LEU A 928 -28.73 22.98 7.42
N TYR A 929 -28.43 21.69 7.23
CA TYR A 929 -29.32 20.79 6.48
C TYR A 929 -30.66 20.56 7.18
N GLU A 930 -30.68 20.58 8.51
CA GLU A 930 -31.93 20.53 9.27
C GLU A 930 -32.75 21.83 9.17
N VAL A 931 -32.13 22.99 9.36
CA VAL A 931 -32.84 24.26 9.24
C VAL A 931 -33.42 24.42 7.84
N LEU A 932 -32.67 24.09 6.80
CA LEU A 932 -33.14 24.18 5.41
C LEU A 932 -34.29 23.21 5.13
N ALA A 933 -34.21 21.99 5.66
CA ALA A 933 -35.28 21.00 5.54
C ALA A 933 -36.59 21.49 6.15
N ARG A 934 -36.53 22.06 7.36
CA ARG A 934 -37.72 22.60 8.05
C ARG A 934 -38.25 23.85 7.36
N LEU A 935 -37.37 24.75 6.92
CA LEU A 935 -37.73 26.00 6.24
C LEU A 935 -38.44 25.73 4.91
N SER A 936 -37.87 24.84 4.10
CA SER A 936 -38.39 24.50 2.76
C SER A 936 -39.76 23.81 2.76
N ASP A 937 -40.09 23.10 3.84
CA ASP A 937 -41.39 22.44 4.01
C ASP A 937 -42.50 23.40 4.43
N ASN A 938 -42.15 24.48 5.12
CA ASN A 938 -43.14 25.36 5.75
C ASN A 938 -43.34 26.67 4.99
N PHE A 939 -42.37 27.09 4.18
CA PHE A 939 -42.39 28.38 3.51
C PHE A 939 -41.91 28.31 2.06
N LYS A 940 -42.57 29.09 1.20
CA LYS A 940 -42.15 29.29 -0.18
C LYS A 940 -40.94 30.20 -0.26
N MET A 941 -40.05 29.90 -1.18
CA MET A 941 -38.90 30.73 -1.52
C MET A 941 -39.23 31.66 -2.68
N VAL A 942 -38.49 32.76 -2.81
CA VAL A 942 -38.54 33.63 -3.99
C VAL A 942 -37.97 32.87 -5.19
N ASP A 943 -38.70 32.89 -6.30
CA ASP A 943 -38.20 32.34 -7.57
C ASP A 943 -36.99 33.15 -8.04
N GLU A 944 -35.85 32.47 -8.21
CA GLU A 944 -34.59 33.05 -8.65
C GLU A 944 -34.73 33.93 -9.90
N SER A 945 -35.60 33.55 -10.84
CA SER A 945 -35.85 34.29 -12.07
C SER A 945 -36.48 35.67 -11.85
N THR A 946 -37.16 35.86 -10.71
CA THR A 946 -37.85 37.11 -10.34
C THR A 946 -37.18 37.85 -9.19
N ARG A 947 -36.07 37.32 -8.67
CA ARG A 947 -35.40 37.77 -7.45
C ARG A 947 -35.01 39.25 -7.46
N TRP A 948 -34.61 39.76 -8.62
CA TRP A 948 -34.14 41.15 -8.82
C TRP A 948 -35.23 42.10 -9.34
N GLY A 949 -36.46 41.61 -9.53
CA GLY A 949 -37.59 42.40 -10.01
C GLY A 949 -38.46 42.96 -8.88
N GLU A 950 -39.26 43.99 -9.19
CA GLU A 950 -40.23 44.56 -8.24
C GLU A 950 -41.39 43.59 -7.92
N ASN A 951 -41.70 42.67 -8.83
CA ASN A 951 -42.76 41.67 -8.68
C ASN A 951 -42.15 40.28 -8.43
N LYS A 952 -41.84 39.98 -7.16
CA LYS A 952 -41.32 38.67 -6.74
C LYS A 952 -42.39 37.58 -6.86
N GLN A 953 -42.04 36.44 -7.45
CA GLN A 953 -42.86 35.23 -7.44
C GLN A 953 -42.36 34.28 -6.35
N TYR A 954 -43.28 33.50 -5.78
CA TYR A 954 -42.99 32.57 -4.68
C TYR A 954 -43.30 31.14 -5.09
N ILE A 955 -42.31 30.26 -4.97
CA ILE A 955 -42.38 28.85 -5.36
C ILE A 955 -42.05 27.94 -4.18
N TRP A 956 -42.55 26.70 -4.23
CA TRP A 956 -42.11 25.68 -3.29
C TRP A 956 -40.71 25.20 -3.68
N TYR A 957 -39.90 24.89 -2.67
CA TYR A 957 -38.60 24.30 -2.86
C TYR A 957 -38.69 23.01 -3.69
N HIS A 958 -37.79 22.80 -4.65
CA HIS A 958 -37.81 21.62 -5.53
C HIS A 958 -36.63 20.67 -5.30
N GLY A 959 -35.62 21.05 -4.53
CA GLY A 959 -34.43 20.22 -4.27
C GLY A 959 -33.15 21.04 -4.13
N PRO A 960 -32.04 20.41 -3.73
CA PRO A 960 -30.84 21.11 -3.23
C PRO A 960 -30.02 21.84 -4.30
N TRP A 961 -30.35 21.65 -5.59
CA TRP A 961 -29.70 22.34 -6.71
C TRP A 961 -30.00 23.84 -6.74
N GLY A 962 -31.20 24.27 -6.35
CA GLY A 962 -31.53 25.66 -6.03
C GLY A 962 -31.99 25.68 -4.57
N PRO A 963 -31.12 26.05 -3.60
CA PRO A 963 -30.16 27.16 -3.65
C PRO A 963 -28.67 26.75 -3.61
N PHE A 964 -28.21 25.86 -4.50
CA PHE A 964 -26.79 25.44 -4.61
C PHE A 964 -26.18 24.85 -3.33
N VAL A 965 -26.92 23.96 -2.66
CA VAL A 965 -26.50 23.32 -1.40
C VAL A 965 -25.77 21.99 -1.64
N ARG A 966 -25.72 21.55 -2.89
CA ARG A 966 -25.07 20.32 -3.33
C ARG A 966 -23.75 20.56 -4.05
#